data_AF-A0A0E9N9S0-F1
#
_entry.id   AF-A0A0E9N9S0-F1
#
_cell.length_a   1.000
_cell.length_b   1.000
_cell.length_c   1.000
_cell.angle_alpha   90.00
_cell.angle_beta   90.00
_cell.angle_gamma   90.00
#
_symmetry.space_group_name_H-M   'P 1'
#
loop_
_entity.id
_entity.type
_entity.pdbx_description
1 polymer ?
#
loop_
_entity_poly.entity_id
_entity_poly.type
_entity_poly.pdbx_seq_one_letter_code
_entity_poly.pdbx_strand_id
1 'polypeptide(L)'
;MNNMAPPIVDTSSGMPNPNPSFSVLNDILAQSKKLTTELQLLQPEIPQIQLSLEQIEARAKDLAQKAAQAARDGDSKAHLVLAGSGVNPAETKQDLAQIRFPEPIDPLVPSHDARDLDRHLRYKKEQNITSAIDESIRRTQKDFEAFVARNINLDWEKQKQRVFESIGLAARTGDEKDAEKPGASVFGKSMGFSTHKRSLSRSVLGKSVLGVFDKEEFQDVGEPRKKPTAGSLTSHLRRQQFATVVKHLNDLRLKGTPFGIISAFSALSDNAGNKATIQQLGDAWKLMGVLANEENVHNGEFYGDSITERQYAKQYAAATPRSKDTTALNKHITAASRKWLEEQFRVVVDNLIVSNPQLAQIGGVPSINNKIRGYLNVRFKQDGEWNGPKFELVEDYPIWAHIFYLIRAGRLEEAVKFTEANDAWFQNGERSFPTYIRTYATSPDRRLPRQLRDRLHADFNQRIRFLTEDTDPYKHAVYKIIGRCELNRRSLRVLSTTEDWMWLQFILARETEDPNEPIQDRYTLEDVQKLVLTFGAKHFNASGQNAIVYFQVLLMTGQFERAVHYMYSYHCIDAVHFAIALTYYGLLRVPVESPVTEADLLILDQERDISYINFARLICVYVRDFRQTDPEEAIDYLALICLNGDLPAPKSAEQRALCHSAIRELVLETRQYDRLIGDVRADGTRIPGAIEQKMRLIQLPNEKDYLRTITEQAAAQADNDARTNDAVLLYHLSEAYDTVVSIINKKLGDAIADMTTDIAHAPHVPQDANVSLAASEDAAVLAKNMIDVYANNAAIIKSISVVNREACDTLQKMLGARKLYESGDWENALQVIEQLDFLPLLSADLTDVRHRAQQFASLHESIAKNVSNLVIMAMESMQAISMGLKESTYTDPSRVAKLKEIKRKAKNAVMYAGLIQYRMPADVYTKLMRLEVMI
;
A
#
# COMPACT_ATOMS: atom_id res chain seq x y z
N MET A 1 81.28 36.38 -20.73
CA MET A 1 81.92 37.37 -19.82
C MET A 1 80.78 38.14 -19.16
N ASN A 2 80.38 37.74 -17.94
CA ASN A 2 80.59 38.43 -16.65
C ASN A 2 79.88 39.80 -16.58
N ASN A 3 79.18 40.24 -15.54
CA ASN A 3 78.84 39.76 -14.19
C ASN A 3 77.84 40.81 -13.65
N MET A 4 76.79 40.43 -12.91
CA MET A 4 76.37 41.09 -11.64
C MET A 4 75.06 40.49 -11.11
N ALA A 5 75.10 40.12 -9.83
CA ALA A 5 74.11 39.34 -9.08
C ALA A 5 72.88 40.15 -8.61
N PRO A 6 71.83 39.45 -8.15
CA PRO A 6 71.13 39.89 -6.94
C PRO A 6 70.80 38.74 -5.97
N PRO A 7 70.70 39.00 -4.65
CA PRO A 7 69.85 38.19 -3.79
C PRO A 7 68.86 38.99 -2.92
N ILE A 8 67.65 38.42 -2.84
CA ILE A 8 66.70 38.30 -1.70
C ILE A 8 66.00 39.57 -1.19
N VAL A 9 64.66 39.59 -1.31
CA VAL A 9 63.73 40.35 -0.46
C VAL A 9 62.46 39.52 -0.20
N ASP A 10 62.16 39.31 1.09
CA ASP A 10 60.88 38.85 1.64
C ASP A 10 59.78 39.92 1.50
N THR A 11 58.54 39.53 1.16
CA THR A 11 57.34 40.29 1.54
C THR A 11 56.14 39.38 1.83
N SER A 12 55.68 39.45 3.07
CA SER A 12 54.55 38.75 3.66
C SER A 12 53.22 39.54 3.60
N SER A 13 52.13 38.80 3.37
CA SER A 13 50.78 38.90 3.96
C SER A 13 49.95 40.20 3.81
N GLY A 14 48.92 40.14 2.96
CA GLY A 14 47.65 40.85 3.10
C GLY A 14 46.48 39.84 3.16
N MET A 15 45.69 39.87 4.24
CA MET A 15 44.51 39.01 4.43
C MET A 15 43.28 39.53 3.67
N PRO A 16 42.39 38.64 3.17
CA PRO A 16 41.11 39.00 2.56
C PRO A 16 39.93 39.03 3.57
N ASN A 17 38.91 39.85 3.25
CA ASN A 17 37.67 40.11 3.99
C ASN A 17 36.90 38.85 4.46
N PRO A 18 36.24 38.88 5.64
CA PRO A 18 35.44 37.75 6.13
C PRO A 18 34.01 37.71 5.56
N ASN A 19 33.54 36.48 5.31
CA ASN A 19 32.27 36.12 4.69
C ASN A 19 31.01 36.61 5.46
N PRO A 20 29.94 37.03 4.77
CA PRO A 20 28.66 37.47 5.37
C PRO A 20 27.84 36.34 6.05
N SER A 21 28.27 35.08 5.92
CA SER A 21 27.59 33.93 6.54
C SER A 21 27.77 33.83 8.06
N PHE A 22 28.88 34.36 8.60
CA PHE A 22 29.17 34.31 10.04
C PHE A 22 28.45 35.42 10.82
N SER A 23 28.14 36.56 10.19
CA SER A 23 27.47 37.68 10.87
C SER A 23 26.02 37.35 11.21
N VAL A 24 25.31 36.68 10.30
CA VAL A 24 23.88 36.32 10.50
C VAL A 24 23.70 35.30 11.63
N LEU A 25 24.60 34.32 11.74
CA LEU A 25 24.55 33.33 12.81
C LEU A 25 24.85 33.96 14.18
N ASN A 26 25.78 34.93 14.20
CA ASN A 26 26.09 35.71 15.39
C ASN A 26 24.94 36.66 15.77
N ASP A 27 24.22 37.22 14.80
CA ASP A 27 23.04 38.05 15.06
C ASP A 27 21.88 37.24 15.64
N ILE A 28 21.66 36.01 15.16
CA ILE A 28 20.66 35.10 15.73
C ILE A 28 21.04 34.69 17.15
N LEU A 29 22.32 34.43 17.40
CA LEU A 29 22.83 34.13 18.73
C LEU A 29 22.70 35.33 19.67
N ALA A 30 22.94 36.55 19.18
CA ALA A 30 22.74 37.78 19.92
C ALA A 30 21.25 38.05 20.21
N GLN A 31 20.36 37.77 19.26
CA GLN A 31 18.90 37.88 19.44
C GLN A 31 18.37 36.85 20.43
N SER A 32 18.84 35.60 20.36
CA SER A 32 18.53 34.56 21.34
C SER A 32 18.95 34.97 22.75
N LYS A 33 20.16 35.52 22.90
CA LYS A 33 20.66 36.01 24.19
C LYS A 33 19.85 37.21 24.71
N LYS A 34 19.43 38.12 23.82
CA LYS A 34 18.53 39.25 24.15
C LYS A 34 17.16 38.77 24.63
N LEU A 35 16.56 37.80 23.94
CA LEU A 35 15.28 37.20 24.33
C LEU A 35 15.36 36.53 25.70
N THR A 36 16.46 35.83 26.00
CA THR A 36 16.65 35.25 27.34
C THR A 36 16.83 36.30 28.44
N THR A 37 17.38 37.48 28.13
CA THR A 37 17.51 38.58 29.10
C THR A 37 16.22 39.39 29.23
N GLU A 38 15.43 39.55 28.16
CA GLU A 38 14.11 40.19 28.23
C GLU A 38 13.09 39.34 29.00
N LEU A 39 13.12 38.01 28.86
CA LEU A 39 12.31 37.10 29.67
C LEU A 39 12.64 37.17 31.17
N GLN A 40 13.89 37.52 31.51
CA GLN A 40 14.36 37.67 32.88
C GLN A 40 13.78 38.91 33.59
N LEU A 41 13.38 39.94 32.84
CA LEU A 41 12.70 41.13 33.37
C LEU A 41 11.20 40.91 33.59
N LEU A 42 10.59 39.94 32.90
CA LEU A 42 9.15 39.71 32.91
C LEU A 42 8.71 38.62 33.91
N GLN A 43 9.54 37.61 34.20
CA GLN A 43 9.20 36.54 35.16
C GLN A 43 10.44 36.01 35.93
N PRO A 44 10.60 36.30 37.24
CA PRO A 44 11.76 35.88 38.03
C PRO A 44 11.78 34.40 38.46
N GLU A 45 10.71 33.63 38.27
CA GLU A 45 10.52 32.32 38.92
C GLU A 45 10.94 31.08 38.10
N ILE A 46 11.55 31.23 36.92
CA ILE A 46 12.01 30.07 36.14
C ILE A 46 13.54 29.90 36.32
N PRO A 47 14.02 28.83 36.97
CA PRO A 47 15.44 28.57 37.08
C PRO A 47 16.04 28.15 35.71
N GLN A 48 17.12 28.81 35.30
CA GLN A 48 17.82 28.52 34.04
C GLN A 48 18.74 27.30 34.13
N ILE A 49 18.84 26.57 33.01
CA ILE A 49 19.87 25.56 32.78
C ILE A 49 21.19 26.30 32.47
N GLN A 50 22.09 26.38 33.44
CA GLN A 50 23.41 27.03 33.34
C GLN A 50 24.51 26.14 32.73
N LEU A 51 24.15 25.14 31.93
CA LEU A 51 25.13 24.19 31.37
C LEU A 51 25.18 24.38 29.86
N SER A 52 26.39 24.64 29.32
CA SER A 52 26.59 24.67 27.88
C SER A 52 26.35 23.27 27.28
N LEU A 53 26.00 23.21 25.98
CA LEU A 53 25.68 21.94 25.32
C LEU A 53 26.80 20.89 25.47
N GLU A 54 28.07 21.33 25.43
CA GLU A 54 29.25 20.48 25.67
C GLU A 54 29.33 19.97 27.11
N GLN A 55 28.96 20.79 28.09
CA GLN A 55 28.93 20.38 29.50
C GLN A 55 27.78 19.41 29.78
N ILE A 56 26.63 19.58 29.10
CA ILE A 56 25.50 18.65 29.16
C ILE A 56 25.90 17.32 28.52
N GLU A 57 26.57 17.34 27.38
CA GLU A 57 27.03 16.12 26.71
C GLU A 57 28.08 15.36 27.54
N ALA A 58 29.03 16.08 28.16
CA ALA A 58 30.02 15.48 29.05
C ALA A 58 29.37 14.84 30.28
N ARG A 59 28.40 15.53 30.92
CA ARG A 59 27.64 14.97 32.05
C ARG A 59 26.74 13.81 31.64
N ALA A 60 26.12 13.88 30.46
CA ALA A 60 25.27 12.82 29.95
C ALA A 60 26.09 11.56 29.63
N LYS A 61 27.30 11.71 29.08
CA LYS A 61 28.25 10.60 28.86
C LYS A 61 28.72 9.98 30.18
N ASP A 62 29.07 10.79 31.17
CA ASP A 62 29.49 10.31 32.49
C ASP A 62 28.35 9.60 33.24
N LEU A 63 27.11 10.13 33.15
CA LEU A 63 25.91 9.48 33.68
C LEU A 63 25.55 8.19 32.94
N ALA A 64 25.69 8.15 31.61
CA ALA A 64 25.45 6.95 30.82
C ALA A 64 26.48 5.86 31.14
N GLN A 65 27.75 6.23 31.35
CA GLN A 65 28.80 5.28 31.76
C GLN A 65 28.53 4.73 33.17
N LYS A 66 28.07 5.56 34.10
CA LYS A 66 27.70 5.15 35.46
C LYS A 66 26.42 4.31 35.49
N ALA A 67 25.44 4.61 34.63
CA ALA A 67 24.21 3.83 34.47
C ALA A 67 24.47 2.45 33.83
N ALA A 68 25.38 2.36 32.86
CA ALA A 68 25.80 1.09 32.26
C ALA A 68 26.55 0.18 33.25
N GLN A 69 27.28 0.76 34.22
CA GLN A 69 27.88 0.01 35.33
C GLN A 69 26.87 -0.39 36.41
N ALA A 70 25.83 0.41 36.65
CA ALA A 70 24.78 0.12 37.63
C ALA A 70 23.82 -1.00 37.19
N ALA A 71 23.67 -1.25 35.89
CA ALA A 71 22.82 -2.34 35.37
C ALA A 71 23.39 -3.75 35.60
N ARG A 72 24.62 -3.89 36.12
CA ARG A 72 25.26 -5.19 36.38
C ARG A 72 25.18 -5.66 37.85
N ASP A 73 24.96 -4.77 38.82
CA ASP A 73 24.88 -5.10 40.25
C ASP A 73 23.69 -4.36 40.92
N GLY A 74 22.67 -5.11 41.34
CA GLY A 74 21.33 -4.58 41.70
C GLY A 74 21.22 -3.60 42.87
N ASP A 75 20.12 -2.83 42.81
CA ASP A 75 19.36 -1.95 43.74
C ASP A 75 20.04 -1.15 44.86
N SER A 76 21.15 -1.61 45.44
CA SER A 76 21.84 -0.93 46.54
C SER A 76 22.47 0.41 46.16
N LYS A 77 22.83 0.61 44.88
CA LYS A 77 23.40 1.88 44.38
C LYS A 77 22.38 2.85 43.80
N ALA A 78 21.13 2.44 43.55
CA ALA A 78 20.09 3.39 43.13
C ALA A 78 19.80 4.43 44.23
N HIS A 79 19.90 4.02 45.49
CA HIS A 79 19.86 4.90 46.66
C HIS A 79 21.02 5.91 46.72
N LEU A 80 22.19 5.53 46.18
CA LEU A 80 23.40 6.35 46.14
C LEU A 80 23.37 7.37 44.98
N VAL A 81 22.69 7.02 43.88
CA VAL A 81 22.43 7.91 42.73
C VAL A 81 21.43 9.02 43.11
N LEU A 82 20.40 8.70 43.89
CA LEU A 82 19.43 9.69 44.40
C LEU A 82 20.08 10.64 45.43
N ALA A 83 20.91 10.12 46.33
CA ALA A 83 21.66 10.93 47.29
C ALA A 83 22.65 11.91 46.62
N GLY A 84 23.25 11.53 45.49
CA GLY A 84 24.11 12.41 44.69
C GLY A 84 23.38 13.55 43.98
N SER A 85 22.05 13.50 43.89
CA SER A 85 21.20 14.55 43.32
C SER A 85 20.62 15.52 44.36
N GLY A 86 21.03 15.39 45.63
CA GLY A 86 20.55 16.24 46.73
C GLY A 86 19.15 15.86 47.25
N VAL A 87 18.59 14.74 46.80
CA VAL A 87 17.26 14.26 47.21
C VAL A 87 17.41 13.10 48.18
N ASN A 88 16.91 13.27 49.40
CA ASN A 88 16.99 12.25 50.44
C ASN A 88 15.99 11.11 50.13
N PRO A 89 16.44 9.91 49.74
CA PRO A 89 15.56 8.85 49.25
C PRO A 89 14.68 8.23 50.34
N ALA A 90 15.12 8.34 51.61
CA ALA A 90 14.37 7.84 52.74
C ALA A 90 13.15 8.73 53.05
N GLU A 91 13.34 10.04 52.96
CA GLU A 91 12.32 11.06 53.24
C GLU A 91 11.24 11.08 52.15
N THR A 92 11.67 11.08 50.88
CA THR A 92 10.75 11.02 49.72
C THR A 92 9.94 9.74 49.66
N LYS A 93 10.46 8.59 50.14
CA LYS A 93 9.69 7.34 50.24
C LYS A 93 8.66 7.40 51.38
N GLN A 94 8.98 8.11 52.46
CA GLN A 94 8.06 8.34 53.56
C GLN A 94 6.95 9.33 53.16
N ASP A 95 7.28 10.38 52.41
CA ASP A 95 6.32 11.33 51.84
C ASP A 95 5.40 10.66 50.80
N LEU A 96 5.96 9.83 49.92
CA LEU A 96 5.16 9.03 48.97
C LEU A 96 4.22 8.04 49.66
N ALA A 97 4.60 7.50 50.82
CA ALA A 97 3.74 6.64 51.62
C ALA A 97 2.64 7.42 52.38
N GLN A 98 2.85 8.72 52.63
CA GLN A 98 1.88 9.60 53.26
C GLN A 98 0.88 10.23 52.28
N ILE A 99 1.17 10.22 50.97
CA ILE A 99 0.23 10.66 49.94
C ILE A 99 -0.85 9.58 49.76
N ARG A 100 -1.94 9.71 50.52
CA ARG A 100 -3.20 9.03 50.23
C ARG A 100 -3.85 9.69 49.03
N PHE A 101 -3.83 9.02 47.89
CA PHE A 101 -4.69 9.37 46.77
C PHE A 101 -6.16 9.29 47.23
N PRO A 102 -6.99 10.32 47.02
CA PRO A 102 -8.42 10.17 47.23
C PRO A 102 -8.91 9.02 46.34
N GLU A 103 -9.60 8.06 46.94
CA GLU A 103 -10.32 7.04 46.18
C GLU A 103 -11.16 7.73 45.09
N PRO A 104 -11.27 7.14 43.89
CA PRO A 104 -12.17 7.68 42.89
C PRO A 104 -13.58 7.64 43.51
N ILE A 105 -14.13 8.83 43.75
CA ILE A 105 -15.52 8.99 44.15
C ILE A 105 -16.32 8.43 42.98
N ASP A 106 -16.77 7.19 43.11
CA ASP A 106 -17.90 6.69 42.33
C ASP A 106 -19.01 7.71 42.54
N PRO A 107 -19.55 8.34 41.47
CA PRO A 107 -20.69 9.22 41.65
C PRO A 107 -21.80 8.34 42.21
N LEU A 108 -22.14 8.55 43.49
CA LEU A 108 -23.32 7.97 44.12
C LEU A 108 -24.50 8.25 43.18
N VAL A 109 -24.93 7.21 42.46
CA VAL A 109 -26.26 7.17 41.88
C VAL A 109 -27.19 7.13 43.09
N PRO A 110 -27.97 8.18 43.38
CA PRO A 110 -28.95 8.06 44.44
C PRO A 110 -29.93 6.99 44.01
N SER A 111 -30.11 5.95 44.83
CA SER A 111 -31.20 5.01 44.70
C SER A 111 -32.50 5.80 44.80
N HIS A 112 -33.08 6.18 43.66
CA HIS A 112 -34.35 6.87 43.61
C HIS A 112 -35.47 5.85 43.37
N ASP A 113 -36.36 5.79 44.35
CA ASP A 113 -37.63 5.10 44.28
C ASP A 113 -38.37 5.40 42.97
N ALA A 114 -39.04 4.38 42.43
CA ALA A 114 -39.71 4.36 41.13
C ALA A 114 -40.93 5.31 40.99
N ARG A 115 -40.96 6.46 41.66
CA ARG A 115 -42.08 7.41 41.66
C ARG A 115 -41.79 8.82 41.11
N ASP A 116 -40.57 9.15 40.70
CA ASP A 116 -40.23 10.50 40.21
C ASP A 116 -39.48 10.50 38.86
N LEU A 117 -40.19 10.05 37.80
CA LEU A 117 -39.65 9.92 36.44
C LEU A 117 -39.20 11.27 35.85
N ASP A 118 -39.93 12.35 36.14
CA ASP A 118 -39.67 13.68 35.58
C ASP A 118 -38.35 14.29 36.07
N ARG A 119 -37.99 14.04 37.34
CA ARG A 119 -36.72 14.52 37.90
C ARG A 119 -35.53 13.78 37.29
N HIS A 120 -35.67 12.48 37.05
CA HIS A 120 -34.68 11.67 36.35
C HIS A 120 -34.48 12.12 34.91
N LEU A 121 -35.56 12.41 34.18
CA LEU A 121 -35.50 12.90 32.79
C LEU A 121 -34.83 14.27 32.68
N ARG A 122 -35.11 15.18 33.62
CA ARG A 122 -34.44 16.49 33.68
C ARG A 122 -32.94 16.36 33.95
N TYR A 123 -32.56 15.54 34.94
CA TYR A 123 -31.16 15.26 35.23
C TYR A 123 -30.43 14.62 34.05
N LYS A 124 -31.05 13.65 33.36
CA LYS A 124 -30.48 13.04 32.15
C LYS A 124 -30.36 14.02 31.00
N LYS A 125 -31.34 14.92 30.83
CA LYS A 125 -31.28 15.98 29.82
C LYS A 125 -30.14 16.94 30.11
N GLU A 126 -29.97 17.36 31.36
CA GLU A 126 -28.89 18.25 31.79
C GLU A 126 -27.52 17.58 31.62
N GLN A 127 -27.40 16.30 31.98
CA GLN A 127 -26.19 15.49 31.78
C GLN A 127 -25.84 15.33 30.29
N ASN A 128 -26.84 15.14 29.42
CA ASN A 128 -26.61 15.05 27.98
C ASN A 128 -26.19 16.39 27.38
N ILE A 129 -26.76 17.50 27.87
CA ILE A 129 -26.37 18.85 27.44
C ILE A 129 -24.93 19.15 27.84
N THR A 130 -24.54 18.87 29.09
CA THR A 130 -23.16 19.07 29.54
C THR A 130 -22.18 18.19 28.79
N SER A 131 -22.53 16.91 28.56
CA SER A 131 -21.70 16.00 27.76
C SER A 131 -21.55 16.47 26.31
N ALA A 132 -22.61 17.04 25.71
CA ALA A 132 -22.55 17.59 24.36
C ALA A 132 -21.70 18.87 24.28
N ILE A 133 -21.74 19.71 25.32
CA ILE A 133 -20.89 20.91 25.43
C ILE A 133 -19.42 20.50 25.58
N ASP A 134 -19.12 19.54 26.45
CA ASP A 134 -17.74 19.05 26.64
C ASP A 134 -17.18 18.41 25.37
N GLU A 135 -18.00 17.64 24.65
CA GLU A 135 -17.62 17.07 23.35
C GLU A 135 -17.40 18.16 22.30
N SER A 136 -18.25 19.20 22.28
CA SER A 136 -18.09 20.36 21.40
C SER A 136 -16.81 21.15 21.71
N ILE A 137 -16.46 21.35 22.98
CA ILE A 137 -15.23 22.02 23.39
C ILE A 137 -14.01 21.20 22.98
N ARG A 138 -14.02 19.89 23.24
CA ARG A 138 -12.93 18.99 22.81
C ARG A 138 -12.75 18.97 21.30
N ARG A 139 -13.84 18.99 20.55
CA ARG A 139 -13.81 19.07 19.08
C ARG A 139 -13.21 20.39 18.62
N THR A 140 -13.65 21.51 19.19
CA THR A 140 -13.15 22.85 18.84
C THR A 140 -11.66 23.00 19.17
N GLN A 141 -11.22 22.49 20.32
CA GLN A 141 -9.80 22.50 20.69
C GLN A 141 -8.96 21.68 19.71
N LYS A 142 -9.43 20.50 19.31
CA LYS A 142 -8.73 19.65 18.35
C LYS A 142 -8.65 20.29 16.94
N ASP A 143 -9.73 20.94 16.51
CA ASP A 143 -9.77 21.64 15.23
C ASP A 143 -8.84 22.86 15.25
N PHE A 144 -8.76 23.56 16.38
CA PHE A 144 -7.79 24.64 16.60
C PHE A 144 -6.34 24.14 16.58
N GLU A 145 -6.03 23.05 17.30
CA GLU A 145 -4.70 22.44 17.28
C GLU A 145 -4.30 21.99 15.87
N ALA A 146 -5.24 21.42 15.10
CA ALA A 146 -5.01 21.01 13.72
C ALA A 146 -4.83 22.21 12.77
N PHE A 147 -5.48 23.34 13.04
CA PHE A 147 -5.29 24.59 12.31
C PHE A 147 -3.90 25.20 12.61
N VAL A 148 -3.52 25.27 13.88
CA VAL A 148 -2.21 25.77 14.32
C VAL A 148 -1.09 24.91 13.75
N ALA A 149 -1.20 23.58 13.78
CA ALA A 149 -0.20 22.68 13.21
C ALA A 149 -0.03 22.87 11.69
N ARG A 150 -1.12 23.13 10.96
CA ARG A 150 -1.06 23.43 9.51
C ARG A 150 -0.36 24.75 9.23
N ASN A 151 -0.69 25.81 9.96
CA ASN A 151 -0.06 27.10 9.76
C ASN A 151 1.42 27.10 10.15
N ILE A 152 1.78 26.46 11.27
CA ILE A 152 3.18 26.33 11.68
C ILE A 152 3.98 25.55 10.63
N ASN A 153 3.44 24.48 10.05
CA ASN A 153 4.13 23.73 8.99
C ASN A 153 4.30 24.56 7.70
N LEU A 154 3.28 25.32 7.29
CA LEU A 154 3.36 26.21 6.13
C LEU A 154 4.40 27.32 6.32
N ASP A 155 4.44 27.92 7.51
CA ASP A 155 5.43 28.95 7.84
C ASP A 155 6.84 28.37 7.99
N TRP A 156 6.96 27.16 8.53
CA TRP A 156 8.22 26.42 8.59
C TRP A 156 8.75 26.06 7.21
N GLU A 157 7.91 25.61 6.28
CA GLU A 157 8.32 25.35 4.89
C GLU A 157 8.75 26.63 4.16
N LYS A 158 8.04 27.74 4.36
CA LYS A 158 8.43 29.05 3.82
C LYS A 158 9.75 29.57 4.41
N GLN A 159 9.97 29.36 5.71
CA GLN A 159 11.25 29.71 6.35
C GLN A 159 12.37 28.79 5.88
N LYS A 160 12.10 27.49 5.77
CA LYS A 160 13.04 26.49 5.25
C LYS A 160 13.44 26.80 3.81
N GLN A 161 12.49 27.17 2.94
CA GLN A 161 12.79 27.62 1.57
C GLN A 161 13.64 28.91 1.57
N ARG A 162 13.28 29.92 2.37
CA ARG A 162 14.11 31.14 2.52
C ARG A 162 15.51 30.86 3.05
N VAL A 163 15.64 29.88 3.95
CA VAL A 163 16.93 29.43 4.50
C VAL A 163 17.72 28.66 3.44
N PHE A 164 17.08 27.84 2.59
CA PHE A 164 17.76 27.16 1.49
C PHE A 164 18.19 28.12 0.37
N GLU A 165 17.40 29.16 0.11
CA GLU A 165 17.76 30.25 -0.79
C GLU A 165 18.91 31.09 -0.22
N SER A 166 18.90 31.40 1.08
CA SER A 166 19.95 32.19 1.73
C SER A 166 21.26 31.41 1.98
N ILE A 167 21.18 30.07 2.08
CA ILE A 167 22.34 29.16 2.16
C ILE A 167 22.88 28.81 0.75
N GLY A 168 22.23 29.27 -0.33
CA GLY A 168 22.71 29.08 -1.71
C GLY A 168 22.66 27.63 -2.21
N LEU A 169 21.84 26.79 -1.58
CA LEU A 169 21.65 25.37 -1.94
C LEU A 169 20.42 25.14 -2.83
N ALA A 170 19.65 26.18 -3.16
CA ALA A 170 18.66 26.14 -4.24
C ALA A 170 19.34 26.36 -5.59
N ALA A 171 19.21 25.37 -6.49
CA ALA A 171 19.76 25.41 -7.83
C ALA A 171 19.31 26.70 -8.55
N ARG A 172 20.28 27.52 -8.96
CA ARG A 172 20.09 28.57 -9.96
C ARG A 172 19.63 27.90 -11.25
N THR A 173 18.40 28.18 -11.69
CA THR A 173 17.95 27.87 -13.04
C THR A 173 18.64 28.83 -14.02
N GLY A 174 19.59 28.33 -14.82
CA GLY A 174 20.11 29.05 -16.00
C GLY A 174 21.60 28.82 -16.29
N ASP A 175 21.84 28.05 -17.37
CA ASP A 175 22.96 28.02 -18.33
C ASP A 175 24.40 27.50 -18.06
N GLU A 176 24.74 26.55 -18.95
CA GLU A 176 26.01 26.19 -19.63
C GLU A 176 27.31 25.75 -18.91
N LYS A 177 27.72 24.53 -19.31
CA LYS A 177 29.05 23.97 -19.67
C LYS A 177 30.10 23.58 -18.60
N ASP A 178 30.51 22.31 -18.74
CA ASP A 178 31.79 21.63 -18.49
C ASP A 178 32.59 21.92 -17.20
N ALA A 179 32.77 20.89 -16.36
CA ALA A 179 34.07 20.34 -15.95
C ALA A 179 33.98 19.33 -14.78
N GLU A 180 35.00 18.48 -14.73
CA GLU A 180 35.28 17.28 -13.92
C GLU A 180 35.09 17.39 -12.40
N LYS A 181 34.73 16.24 -11.77
CA LYS A 181 34.78 16.02 -10.31
C LYS A 181 36.00 15.18 -9.92
N PRO A 182 36.60 15.47 -8.76
CA PRO A 182 37.15 14.41 -7.91
C PRO A 182 36.57 14.43 -6.47
N GLY A 183 36.19 13.23 -6.00
CA GLY A 183 36.61 12.68 -4.70
C GLY A 183 35.94 13.08 -3.37
N ALA A 184 35.28 12.07 -2.76
CA ALA A 184 35.14 11.77 -1.31
C ALA A 184 34.28 12.72 -0.43
N SER A 185 33.61 12.33 0.66
CA SER A 185 33.61 11.19 1.59
C SER A 185 32.26 11.15 2.36
N VAL A 186 31.58 10.02 2.51
CA VAL A 186 31.57 9.14 3.71
C VAL A 186 31.58 9.84 5.08
N PHE A 187 30.39 9.99 5.69
CA PHE A 187 30.09 9.98 7.14
C PHE A 187 28.56 10.02 7.25
N GLY A 188 27.78 9.23 7.97
CA GLY A 188 27.95 8.18 8.97
C GLY A 188 26.56 8.06 9.64
N LYS A 189 25.81 6.98 9.36
CA LYS A 189 24.51 6.68 9.99
C LYS A 189 24.73 6.12 11.40
N SER A 190 23.98 6.58 12.40
CA SER A 190 23.49 5.71 13.49
C SER A 190 22.40 6.33 14.39
N MET A 191 21.30 5.57 14.51
CA MET A 191 20.43 5.31 15.68
C MET A 191 19.62 6.40 16.41
N GLY A 192 18.32 6.13 16.54
CA GLY A 192 17.40 6.63 17.60
C GLY A 192 15.99 6.02 17.42
N PHE A 193 15.67 4.93 18.14
CA PHE A 193 14.84 4.87 19.36
C PHE A 193 13.32 5.07 19.17
N SER A 194 12.58 3.99 19.36
CA SER A 194 11.12 3.92 19.46
C SER A 194 10.65 4.13 20.91
N THR A 195 9.64 4.98 21.13
CA THR A 195 8.77 4.87 22.31
C THR A 195 7.40 5.54 22.09
N HIS A 196 6.35 4.70 22.11
CA HIS A 196 5.00 4.92 22.65
C HIS A 196 4.18 6.12 22.15
N LYS A 197 3.14 5.85 21.34
CA LYS A 197 1.90 6.64 21.39
C LYS A 197 0.63 5.80 21.33
N ARG A 198 -0.31 6.28 22.14
CA ARG A 198 -1.57 5.70 22.60
C ARG A 198 -2.62 5.54 21.50
N SER A 199 -3.35 4.44 21.64
CA SER A 199 -4.64 4.11 21.05
C SER A 199 -5.66 5.27 21.15
N LEU A 200 -6.29 5.60 20.01
CA LEU A 200 -7.52 6.39 19.94
C LEU A 200 -8.40 5.80 18.83
N SER A 201 -9.50 5.18 19.28
CA SER A 201 -10.65 4.70 18.49
C SER A 201 -11.10 5.74 17.45
N ARG A 202 -11.22 5.37 16.16
CA ARG A 202 -11.81 6.24 15.14
C ARG A 202 -12.43 5.47 13.95
N SER A 203 -13.61 5.97 13.57
CA SER A 203 -14.62 5.47 12.63
C SER A 203 -14.14 5.11 11.21
N VAL A 204 -14.88 4.18 10.58
CA VAL A 204 -14.57 3.34 9.40
C VAL A 204 -15.00 3.96 8.05
N LEU A 205 -15.47 5.21 7.97
CA LEU A 205 -15.81 5.83 6.69
C LEU A 205 -14.85 6.97 6.33
N GLY A 206 -13.99 6.74 5.33
CA GLY A 206 -13.36 7.82 4.56
C GLY A 206 -11.87 8.07 4.79
N LYS A 207 -11.01 7.04 4.81
CA LYS A 207 -9.57 7.21 4.55
C LYS A 207 -9.25 6.67 3.17
N SER A 208 -8.58 7.48 2.34
CA SER A 208 -8.04 7.08 1.05
C SER A 208 -7.00 5.98 1.26
N VAL A 209 -7.14 4.89 0.52
CA VAL A 209 -6.35 3.67 0.68
C VAL A 209 -4.98 3.85 0.01
N LEU A 210 -4.92 4.43 -1.20
CA LEU A 210 -3.69 4.77 -1.91
C LEU A 210 -2.98 6.01 -1.35
N GLY A 211 -3.68 7.00 -0.80
CA GLY A 211 -3.08 8.15 -0.13
C GLY A 211 -2.48 7.83 1.25
N VAL A 212 -2.91 6.73 1.88
CA VAL A 212 -2.18 6.13 3.02
C VAL A 212 -0.93 5.39 2.54
N PHE A 213 -0.92 4.89 1.31
CA PHE A 213 0.25 4.25 0.67
C PHE A 213 1.23 5.24 0.02
N ASP A 214 1.02 6.56 0.17
CA ASP A 214 1.91 7.62 -0.33
C ASP A 214 3.10 7.93 0.60
N LYS A 215 3.11 7.41 1.83
CA LYS A 215 4.25 7.53 2.76
C LYS A 215 5.04 6.22 2.80
N GLU A 216 6.31 6.26 2.38
CA GLU A 216 7.34 5.20 2.39
C GLU A 216 6.86 3.78 2.01
N GLU A 217 7.40 3.20 0.92
CA GLU A 217 6.92 1.92 0.32
C GLU A 217 6.54 0.87 1.36
N PHE A 218 7.51 0.44 2.18
CA PHE A 218 7.30 -0.43 3.33
C PHE A 218 8.35 -0.14 4.43
N GLN A 219 7.98 -0.16 5.71
CA GLN A 219 8.91 0.14 6.82
C GLN A 219 9.83 -1.03 7.18
N ASP A 220 9.34 -2.26 7.00
CA ASP A 220 10.07 -3.52 7.23
C ASP A 220 11.02 -3.91 6.08
N VAL A 221 10.87 -3.30 4.91
CA VAL A 221 11.78 -3.46 3.77
C VAL A 221 12.82 -2.33 3.84
N GLY A 222 14.05 -2.66 4.22
CA GLY A 222 15.15 -1.69 4.17
C GLY A 222 15.31 -1.13 2.74
N GLU A 223 15.67 0.15 2.60
CA GLU A 223 15.80 0.80 1.28
C GLU A 223 16.48 -0.14 0.27
N PRO A 224 15.86 -0.38 -0.90
CA PRO A 224 16.40 -1.32 -1.87
C PRO A 224 17.84 -0.92 -2.18
N ARG A 225 18.80 -1.81 -1.88
CA ARG A 225 20.24 -1.56 -1.99
C ARG A 225 20.66 -1.17 -3.41
N LYS A 226 19.80 -1.46 -4.37
CA LYS A 226 19.77 -0.88 -5.71
C LYS A 226 18.32 -0.47 -5.97
N LYS A 227 17.96 0.80 -5.72
CA LYS A 227 16.76 1.35 -6.36
C LYS A 227 16.96 1.11 -7.86
N PRO A 228 16.10 0.36 -8.56
CA PRO A 228 16.10 0.46 -10.01
C PRO A 228 15.92 1.94 -10.29
N THR A 229 16.83 2.54 -11.05
CA THR A 229 16.63 3.90 -11.52
C THR A 229 15.26 3.93 -12.17
N ALA A 230 14.30 4.63 -11.56
CA ALA A 230 13.02 4.92 -12.15
C ALA A 230 13.34 5.69 -13.44
N GLY A 231 13.39 4.96 -14.57
CA GLY A 231 13.96 5.46 -15.83
C GLY A 231 14.89 4.50 -16.58
N SER A 232 15.26 3.32 -16.05
CA SER A 232 15.95 2.33 -16.90
C SER A 232 14.95 1.73 -17.90
N LEU A 233 15.19 1.97 -19.19
CA LEU A 233 14.39 1.44 -20.32
C LEU A 233 14.18 -0.08 -20.22
N THR A 234 15.15 -0.79 -19.66
CA THR A 234 15.09 -2.25 -19.41
C THR A 234 14.04 -2.65 -18.37
N SER A 235 13.88 -1.87 -17.29
CA SER A 235 12.89 -2.13 -16.24
C SER A 235 11.48 -1.85 -16.74
N HIS A 236 11.32 -0.81 -17.57
CA HIS A 236 10.06 -0.49 -18.22
C HIS A 236 9.64 -1.59 -19.21
N LEU A 237 10.56 -2.02 -20.08
CA LEU A 237 10.29 -3.12 -21.02
C LEU A 237 9.92 -4.42 -20.29
N ARG A 238 10.64 -4.76 -19.23
CA ARG A 238 10.34 -5.93 -18.40
C ARG A 238 8.95 -5.83 -17.76
N ARG A 239 8.59 -4.67 -17.23
CA ARG A 239 7.25 -4.40 -16.68
C ARG A 239 6.17 -4.59 -17.74
N GLN A 240 6.35 -4.01 -18.93
CA GLN A 240 5.39 -4.14 -20.03
C GLN A 240 5.18 -5.61 -20.44
N GLN A 241 6.27 -6.38 -20.54
CA GLN A 241 6.19 -7.82 -20.82
C GLN A 241 5.34 -8.55 -19.76
N PHE A 242 5.56 -8.27 -18.48
CA PHE A 242 4.73 -8.85 -17.43
C PHE A 242 3.27 -8.40 -17.50
N ALA A 243 3.02 -7.12 -17.78
CA ALA A 243 1.66 -6.57 -17.91
C ALA A 243 0.87 -7.27 -19.04
N THR A 244 1.52 -7.60 -20.17
CA THR A 244 0.87 -8.36 -21.25
C THR A 244 0.42 -9.76 -20.81
N VAL A 245 1.23 -10.44 -19.98
CA VAL A 245 0.87 -11.75 -19.42
C VAL A 245 -0.25 -11.62 -18.40
N VAL A 246 -0.26 -10.58 -17.57
CA VAL A 246 -1.34 -10.33 -16.59
C VAL A 246 -2.66 -10.01 -17.28
N LYS A 247 -2.64 -9.23 -18.36
CA LYS A 247 -3.84 -8.98 -19.18
C LYS A 247 -4.37 -10.28 -19.78
N HIS A 248 -3.48 -11.09 -20.37
CA HIS A 248 -3.86 -12.38 -20.94
C HIS A 248 -4.42 -13.35 -19.89
N LEU A 249 -3.81 -13.39 -18.69
CA LEU A 249 -4.32 -14.13 -17.54
C LEU A 249 -5.77 -13.72 -17.22
N ASN A 250 -6.04 -12.42 -17.11
CA ASN A 250 -7.38 -11.92 -16.78
C ASN A 250 -8.40 -12.27 -17.88
N ASP A 251 -8.02 -12.19 -19.16
CA ASP A 251 -8.87 -12.59 -20.29
C ASP A 251 -9.25 -14.09 -20.23
N LEU A 252 -8.29 -14.95 -19.88
CA LEU A 252 -8.52 -16.39 -19.72
C LEU A 252 -9.36 -16.70 -18.47
N ARG A 253 -9.15 -15.97 -17.37
CA ARG A 253 -9.97 -16.07 -16.16
C ARG A 253 -11.42 -15.66 -16.41
N LEU A 254 -11.65 -14.63 -17.23
CA LEU A 254 -13.00 -14.23 -17.67
C LEU A 254 -13.68 -15.35 -18.46
N LYS A 255 -12.94 -16.06 -19.31
CA LYS A 255 -13.41 -17.22 -20.09
C LYS A 255 -13.53 -18.51 -19.26
N GLY A 256 -12.87 -18.59 -18.10
CA GLY A 256 -12.85 -19.78 -17.25
C GLY A 256 -11.90 -20.88 -17.75
N THR A 257 -10.92 -20.54 -18.57
CA THR A 257 -9.91 -21.47 -19.09
C THR A 257 -8.68 -21.52 -18.16
N PRO A 258 -8.10 -22.71 -17.89
CA PRO A 258 -6.91 -22.82 -17.05
C PRO A 258 -5.69 -22.18 -17.74
N PHE A 259 -4.81 -21.54 -16.98
CA PHE A 259 -3.63 -20.87 -17.49
C PHE A 259 -2.40 -21.15 -16.62
N GLY A 260 -1.31 -21.61 -17.25
CA GLY A 260 -0.05 -21.90 -16.57
C GLY A 260 0.79 -20.64 -16.38
N ILE A 261 0.46 -19.87 -15.34
CA ILE A 261 1.05 -18.55 -15.11
C ILE A 261 2.56 -18.62 -14.82
N ILE A 262 3.05 -19.71 -14.20
CA ILE A 262 4.48 -19.85 -13.86
C ILE A 262 5.32 -20.05 -15.12
N SER A 263 4.86 -20.91 -16.04
CA SER A 263 5.50 -21.14 -17.34
C SER A 263 5.54 -19.86 -18.16
N ALA A 264 4.43 -19.11 -18.20
CA ALA A 264 4.35 -17.84 -18.91
C ALA A 264 5.33 -16.78 -18.33
N PHE A 265 5.40 -16.65 -17.00
CA PHE A 265 6.37 -15.74 -16.37
C PHE A 265 7.82 -16.24 -16.49
N SER A 266 8.04 -17.56 -16.48
CA SER A 266 9.37 -18.16 -16.66
C SER A 266 9.96 -17.82 -18.02
N ALA A 267 9.15 -17.79 -19.09
CA ALA A 267 9.59 -17.41 -20.43
C ALA A 267 10.09 -15.95 -20.50
N LEU A 268 9.63 -15.06 -19.60
CA LEU A 268 10.08 -13.67 -19.53
C LEU A 268 11.41 -13.49 -18.75
N SER A 269 11.88 -14.54 -18.07
CA SER A 269 13.10 -14.48 -17.26
C SER A 269 14.38 -14.39 -18.10
N ASP A 270 14.33 -14.74 -19.39
CA ASP A 270 15.46 -14.68 -20.32
C ASP A 270 16.00 -13.25 -20.55
N ASN A 271 15.19 -12.22 -20.30
CA ASN A 271 15.55 -10.81 -20.46
C ASN A 271 16.06 -10.14 -19.16
N ALA A 272 16.36 -10.89 -18.10
CA ALA A 272 16.63 -10.36 -16.75
C ALA A 272 18.05 -9.78 -16.52
N GLY A 273 18.88 -9.63 -17.56
CA GLY A 273 20.20 -9.01 -17.47
C GLY A 273 21.36 -10.01 -17.51
N ASN A 274 22.10 -10.17 -16.40
CA ASN A 274 23.30 -11.02 -16.37
C ASN A 274 22.94 -12.51 -16.50
N LYS A 275 23.74 -13.27 -17.26
CA LYS A 275 23.54 -14.72 -17.51
C LYS A 275 23.33 -15.55 -16.22
N ALA A 276 24.08 -15.27 -15.16
CA ALA A 276 23.94 -15.97 -13.88
C ALA A 276 22.61 -15.67 -13.17
N THR A 277 22.16 -14.41 -13.20
CA THR A 277 20.89 -13.97 -12.61
C THR A 277 19.71 -14.50 -13.39
N ILE A 278 19.79 -14.50 -14.73
CA ILE A 278 18.78 -15.11 -15.63
C ILE A 278 18.61 -16.58 -15.27
N GLN A 279 19.71 -17.33 -15.18
CA GLN A 279 19.66 -18.74 -14.85
C GLN A 279 19.05 -18.98 -13.45
N GLN A 280 19.50 -18.24 -12.44
CA GLN A 280 18.98 -18.40 -11.07
C GLN A 280 17.49 -18.03 -10.94
N LEU A 281 17.02 -16.99 -11.64
CA LEU A 281 15.61 -16.61 -11.68
C LEU A 281 14.78 -17.64 -12.45
N GLY A 282 15.28 -18.10 -13.60
CA GLY A 282 14.63 -19.17 -14.37
C GLY A 282 14.52 -20.47 -13.56
N ASP A 283 15.56 -20.83 -12.82
CA ASP A 283 15.55 -21.99 -11.92
C ASP A 283 14.56 -21.80 -10.76
N ALA A 284 14.40 -20.58 -10.24
CA ALA A 284 13.41 -20.28 -9.21
C ALA A 284 11.96 -20.39 -9.73
N TRP A 285 11.69 -19.95 -10.97
CA TRP A 285 10.39 -20.15 -11.61
C TRP A 285 10.11 -21.64 -11.87
N LYS A 286 11.09 -22.40 -12.38
CA LYS A 286 10.95 -23.86 -12.56
C LYS A 286 10.70 -24.58 -11.24
N LEU A 287 11.42 -24.19 -10.18
CA LEU A 287 11.19 -24.70 -8.83
C LEU A 287 9.74 -24.42 -8.39
N MET A 288 9.25 -23.20 -8.59
CA MET A 288 7.87 -22.85 -8.28
C MET A 288 6.87 -23.68 -9.09
N GLY A 289 7.15 -23.95 -10.36
CA GLY A 289 6.33 -24.81 -11.22
C GLY A 289 6.20 -26.22 -10.65
N VAL A 290 7.32 -26.83 -10.24
CA VAL A 290 7.33 -28.16 -9.59
C VAL A 290 6.58 -28.14 -8.25
N LEU A 291 6.70 -27.07 -7.47
CA LEU A 291 5.98 -26.91 -6.19
C LEU A 291 4.47 -26.76 -6.39
N ALA A 292 4.05 -25.96 -7.36
CA ALA A 292 2.64 -25.76 -7.71
C ALA A 292 2.03 -26.92 -8.52
N ASN A 293 2.86 -27.91 -8.91
CA ASN A 293 2.51 -29.02 -9.80
C ASN A 293 2.15 -28.60 -11.24
N GLU A 294 2.63 -27.43 -11.67
CA GLU A 294 2.49 -26.91 -13.04
C GLU A 294 3.48 -27.63 -13.98
N GLU A 295 3.25 -28.92 -14.19
CA GLU A 295 4.02 -29.77 -15.11
C GLU A 295 3.34 -29.83 -16.50
N ASN A 296 4.13 -30.04 -17.56
CA ASN A 296 3.65 -30.13 -18.95
C ASN A 296 2.96 -28.87 -19.50
N VAL A 297 3.47 -27.70 -19.12
CA VAL A 297 3.00 -26.40 -19.61
C VAL A 297 4.06 -25.73 -20.45
N HIS A 298 3.68 -25.28 -21.65
CA HIS A 298 4.53 -24.45 -22.49
C HIS A 298 3.85 -23.12 -22.79
N ASN A 299 4.51 -22.01 -22.44
CA ASN A 299 4.02 -20.65 -22.63
C ASN A 299 2.60 -20.41 -22.06
N GLY A 300 2.28 -21.08 -20.95
CA GLY A 300 0.99 -20.95 -20.26
C GLY A 300 -0.13 -21.86 -20.78
N GLU A 301 0.10 -22.66 -21.81
CA GLU A 301 -0.84 -23.67 -22.29
C GLU A 301 -0.51 -25.05 -21.71
N PHE A 302 -1.52 -25.74 -21.19
CA PHE A 302 -1.40 -27.09 -20.64
C PHE A 302 -1.49 -28.14 -21.76
N TYR A 303 -0.51 -29.05 -21.79
CA TYR A 303 -0.49 -30.22 -22.69
C TYR A 303 -0.84 -31.53 -21.96
N GLY A 304 -1.54 -31.42 -20.83
CA GLY A 304 -1.88 -32.53 -19.93
C GLY A 304 -2.84 -32.11 -18.82
N ASP A 305 -2.66 -32.65 -17.61
CA ASP A 305 -3.49 -32.31 -16.44
C ASP A 305 -3.40 -30.82 -16.10
N SER A 306 -4.54 -30.14 -16.12
CA SER A 306 -4.64 -28.71 -15.83
C SER A 306 -4.88 -28.44 -14.35
N ILE A 307 -4.16 -27.48 -13.78
CA ILE A 307 -4.42 -26.96 -12.44
C ILE A 307 -5.45 -25.84 -12.51
N THR A 308 -6.38 -25.83 -11.56
CA THR A 308 -7.39 -24.79 -11.47
C THR A 308 -6.93 -23.63 -10.59
N GLU A 309 -7.49 -22.45 -10.85
CA GLU A 309 -7.35 -21.27 -9.98
C GLU A 309 -7.66 -21.64 -8.52
N ARG A 310 -6.79 -21.20 -7.60
CA ARG A 310 -6.93 -21.34 -6.14
C ARG A 310 -6.99 -22.77 -5.60
N GLN A 311 -6.47 -23.76 -6.33
CA GLN A 311 -6.52 -25.18 -5.93
C GLN A 311 -5.99 -25.44 -4.50
N TYR A 312 -4.93 -24.77 -4.07
CA TYR A 312 -4.31 -24.99 -2.76
C TYR A 312 -4.83 -24.05 -1.65
N ALA A 313 -5.72 -23.11 -1.97
CA ALA A 313 -6.13 -22.05 -1.04
C ALA A 313 -6.71 -22.60 0.28
N LYS A 314 -7.57 -23.62 0.20
CA LYS A 314 -8.17 -24.24 1.39
C LYS A 314 -7.14 -24.96 2.25
N GLN A 315 -6.21 -25.69 1.63
CA GLN A 315 -5.19 -26.47 2.32
C GLN A 315 -4.13 -25.57 2.98
N TYR A 316 -3.74 -24.49 2.29
CA TYR A 316 -2.73 -23.56 2.76
C TYR A 316 -3.26 -22.54 3.79
N ALA A 317 -4.54 -22.16 3.70
CA ALA A 317 -5.19 -21.24 4.63
C ALA A 317 -5.75 -21.92 5.90
N ALA A 318 -5.65 -23.25 6.02
CA ALA A 318 -6.11 -23.99 7.18
C ALA A 318 -5.43 -23.49 8.47
N ALA A 319 -6.23 -23.02 9.43
CA ALA A 319 -5.74 -22.35 10.64
C ALA A 319 -5.14 -23.30 11.70
N THR A 320 -5.36 -24.61 11.56
CA THR A 320 -4.88 -25.62 12.52
C THR A 320 -3.55 -26.21 12.05
N PRO A 321 -2.44 -25.99 12.78
CA PRO A 321 -1.20 -26.69 12.52
C PRO A 321 -1.45 -28.20 12.62
N ARG A 322 -1.08 -28.97 11.57
CA ARG A 322 -1.25 -30.43 11.46
C ARG A 322 -2.68 -30.93 11.16
N SER A 323 -3.51 -30.13 10.51
CA SER A 323 -4.69 -30.68 9.83
C SER A 323 -4.25 -31.70 8.76
N LYS A 324 -5.11 -32.67 8.42
CA LYS A 324 -4.80 -33.66 7.35
C LYS A 324 -4.42 -32.97 6.03
N ASP A 325 -5.09 -31.88 5.73
CA ASP A 325 -4.86 -31.07 4.53
C ASP A 325 -3.49 -30.38 4.56
N THR A 326 -3.09 -29.84 5.72
CA THR A 326 -1.76 -29.23 5.91
C THR A 326 -0.64 -30.28 5.80
N THR A 327 -0.84 -31.47 6.40
CA THR A 327 0.13 -32.57 6.33
C THR A 327 0.30 -33.07 4.89
N ALA A 328 -0.79 -33.18 4.13
CA ALA A 328 -0.75 -33.55 2.72
C ALA A 328 0.03 -32.53 1.89
N LEU A 329 -0.20 -31.23 2.12
CA LEU A 329 0.51 -30.17 1.42
C LEU A 329 2.01 -30.11 1.80
N ASN A 330 2.35 -30.28 3.08
CA ASN A 330 3.75 -30.35 3.51
C ASN A 330 4.47 -31.57 2.92
N LYS A 331 3.78 -32.71 2.80
CA LYS A 331 4.30 -33.91 2.15
C LYS A 331 4.57 -33.66 0.67
N HIS A 332 3.65 -32.96 -0.01
CA HIS A 332 3.83 -32.52 -1.39
C HIS A 332 5.03 -31.58 -1.55
N ILE A 333 5.12 -30.51 -0.76
CA ILE A 333 6.24 -29.54 -0.80
C ILE A 333 7.58 -30.27 -0.57
N THR A 334 7.66 -31.12 0.44
CA THR A 334 8.89 -31.89 0.75
C THR A 334 9.27 -32.81 -0.41
N ALA A 335 8.31 -33.52 -1.00
CA ALA A 335 8.55 -34.42 -2.12
C ALA A 335 8.94 -33.67 -3.40
N ALA A 336 8.28 -32.55 -3.69
CA ALA A 336 8.51 -31.69 -4.84
C ALA A 336 9.90 -31.02 -4.78
N SER A 337 10.26 -30.42 -3.64
CA SER A 337 11.59 -29.83 -3.43
C SER A 337 12.70 -30.87 -3.56
N ARG A 338 12.48 -32.08 -3.04
CA ARG A 338 13.41 -33.20 -3.21
C ARG A 338 13.54 -33.63 -4.68
N LYS A 339 12.41 -33.81 -5.39
CA LYS A 339 12.39 -34.18 -6.82
C LYS A 339 13.12 -33.15 -7.66
N TRP A 340 12.92 -31.86 -7.37
CA TRP A 340 13.62 -30.77 -8.04
C TRP A 340 15.14 -30.84 -7.83
N LEU A 341 15.62 -31.02 -6.58
CA LEU A 341 17.04 -31.18 -6.29
C LEU A 341 17.65 -32.44 -6.95
N GLU A 342 16.89 -33.54 -7.01
CA GLU A 342 17.29 -34.79 -7.68
C GLU A 342 17.39 -34.63 -9.21
N GLU A 343 16.50 -33.86 -9.85
CA GLU A 343 16.57 -33.49 -11.28
C GLU A 343 17.70 -32.51 -11.56
N GLN A 344 17.84 -31.46 -10.75
CA GLN A 344 18.90 -30.47 -10.87
C GLN A 344 20.28 -31.13 -10.83
N PHE A 345 20.48 -32.10 -9.93
CA PHE A 345 21.73 -32.87 -9.88
C PHE A 345 21.95 -33.75 -11.12
N ARG A 346 20.90 -34.33 -11.72
CA ARG A 346 21.04 -35.09 -12.95
C ARG A 346 21.53 -34.23 -14.12
N VAL A 347 21.02 -33.01 -14.22
CA VAL A 347 21.52 -32.03 -15.19
C VAL A 347 22.99 -31.70 -14.95
N VAL A 348 23.41 -31.57 -13.69
CA VAL A 348 24.84 -31.39 -13.34
C VAL A 348 25.69 -32.58 -13.77
N VAL A 349 25.22 -33.81 -13.51
CA VAL A 349 25.89 -35.05 -13.92
C VAL A 349 26.05 -35.09 -15.44
N ASP A 350 24.98 -34.86 -16.18
CA ASP A 350 25.01 -34.89 -17.66
C ASP A 350 25.95 -33.80 -18.21
N ASN A 351 25.93 -32.58 -17.64
CA ASN A 351 26.83 -31.50 -18.06
C ASN A 351 28.31 -31.80 -17.75
N LEU A 352 28.61 -32.42 -16.60
CA LEU A 352 29.98 -32.79 -16.24
C LEU A 352 30.55 -33.86 -17.19
N ILE A 353 29.71 -34.81 -17.56
CA ILE A 353 30.04 -35.87 -18.50
C ILE A 353 30.29 -35.31 -19.90
N VAL A 354 29.41 -34.43 -20.38
CA VAL A 354 29.54 -33.79 -21.71
C VAL A 354 30.80 -32.93 -21.78
N SER A 355 31.17 -32.26 -20.69
CA SER A 355 32.40 -31.46 -20.63
C SER A 355 33.69 -32.30 -20.55
N ASN A 356 33.62 -33.54 -20.05
CA ASN A 356 34.79 -34.42 -19.90
C ASN A 356 34.57 -35.84 -20.48
N PRO A 357 34.34 -36.01 -21.80
CA PRO A 357 33.99 -37.32 -22.37
C PRO A 357 35.09 -38.37 -22.24
N GLN A 358 36.36 -37.97 -22.37
CA GLN A 358 37.51 -38.89 -22.34
C GLN A 358 37.73 -39.53 -20.96
N LEU A 359 37.49 -38.77 -19.89
CA LEU A 359 37.61 -39.25 -18.51
C LEU A 359 36.35 -40.00 -18.05
N ALA A 360 35.17 -39.62 -18.54
CA ALA A 360 33.91 -40.24 -18.15
C ALA A 360 33.80 -41.71 -18.60
N GLN A 361 34.32 -42.07 -19.79
CA GLN A 361 34.36 -43.45 -20.28
C GLN A 361 33.03 -44.22 -20.12
N ILE A 362 31.90 -43.60 -20.47
CA ILE A 362 30.54 -44.16 -20.29
C ILE A 362 30.34 -45.46 -21.08
N GLY A 363 31.13 -45.68 -22.13
CA GLY A 363 30.97 -46.81 -23.07
C GLY A 363 29.87 -46.56 -24.11
N GLY A 364 29.43 -47.64 -24.78
CA GLY A 364 28.48 -47.56 -25.91
C GLY A 364 27.00 -47.46 -25.54
N VAL A 365 26.62 -47.68 -24.27
CA VAL A 365 25.22 -47.62 -23.79
C VAL A 365 25.12 -46.58 -22.67
N PRO A 366 24.43 -45.43 -22.87
CA PRO A 366 24.31 -44.36 -21.87
C PRO A 366 23.24 -44.67 -20.81
N SER A 367 23.40 -45.79 -20.10
CA SER A 367 22.52 -46.14 -18.97
C SER A 367 22.74 -45.19 -17.78
N ILE A 368 21.75 -45.06 -16.89
CA ILE A 368 21.87 -44.24 -15.67
C ILE A 368 23.07 -44.71 -14.83
N ASN A 369 23.24 -46.02 -14.69
CA ASN A 369 24.38 -46.61 -13.99
C ASN A 369 25.71 -46.23 -14.66
N ASN A 370 25.81 -46.28 -15.99
CA ASN A 370 27.03 -45.91 -16.69
C ASN A 370 27.31 -44.40 -16.61
N LYS A 371 26.27 -43.56 -16.59
CA LYS A 371 26.40 -42.12 -16.36
C LYS A 371 26.95 -41.81 -14.97
N ILE A 372 26.41 -42.44 -13.92
CA ILE A 372 26.92 -42.26 -12.55
C ILE A 372 28.36 -42.79 -12.40
N ARG A 373 28.67 -43.92 -13.04
CA ARG A 373 30.04 -44.43 -13.10
C ARG A 373 30.98 -43.43 -13.77
N GLY A 374 30.57 -42.85 -14.91
CA GLY A 374 31.34 -41.82 -15.59
C GLY A 374 31.50 -40.54 -14.78
N TYR A 375 30.47 -40.13 -14.03
CA TYR A 375 30.55 -39.02 -13.09
C TYR A 375 31.60 -39.29 -11.98
N LEU A 376 31.61 -40.50 -11.42
CA LEU A 376 32.59 -40.90 -10.41
C LEU A 376 34.02 -40.91 -10.96
N ASN A 377 34.20 -41.39 -12.19
CA ASN A 377 35.50 -41.37 -12.86
C ASN A 377 36.02 -39.94 -13.00
N VAL A 378 35.20 -39.01 -13.51
CA VAL A 378 35.60 -37.60 -13.67
C VAL A 378 35.90 -36.94 -12.33
N ARG A 379 35.12 -37.26 -11.28
CA ARG A 379 35.23 -36.58 -9.99
C ARG A 379 36.36 -37.10 -9.09
N PHE A 380 36.62 -38.41 -9.12
CA PHE A 380 37.53 -39.06 -8.16
C PHE A 380 38.68 -39.83 -8.81
N LYS A 381 38.65 -40.12 -10.12
CA LYS A 381 39.74 -40.86 -10.77
C LYS A 381 40.74 -39.87 -11.38
N GLN A 382 41.97 -39.87 -10.88
CA GLN A 382 43.09 -39.09 -11.43
C GLN A 382 44.25 -40.04 -11.70
N ASP A 383 44.86 -39.95 -12.88
CA ASP A 383 45.96 -40.83 -13.31
C ASP A 383 45.69 -42.34 -13.18
N GLY A 384 44.42 -42.74 -13.23
CA GLY A 384 43.99 -44.14 -13.10
C GLY A 384 43.79 -44.63 -11.66
N GLU A 385 44.15 -43.82 -10.66
CA GLU A 385 43.94 -44.12 -9.24
C GLU A 385 42.72 -43.37 -8.67
N TRP A 386 42.08 -43.97 -7.67
CA TRP A 386 40.93 -43.39 -6.98
C TRP A 386 41.42 -42.40 -5.91
N ASN A 387 41.43 -41.11 -6.26
CA ASN A 387 41.79 -40.01 -5.37
C ASN A 387 40.58 -39.56 -4.53
N GLY A 388 40.71 -39.63 -3.21
CA GLY A 388 39.65 -39.25 -2.29
C GLY A 388 39.69 -40.02 -0.97
N PRO A 389 38.55 -40.16 -0.26
CA PRO A 389 38.48 -41.00 0.93
C PRO A 389 38.70 -42.48 0.57
N LYS A 390 39.04 -43.31 1.56
CA LYS A 390 39.24 -44.75 1.37
C LYS A 390 37.94 -45.41 0.90
N PHE A 391 37.87 -45.73 -0.39
CA PHE A 391 36.70 -46.34 -1.03
C PHE A 391 36.71 -47.86 -0.83
N GLU A 392 35.53 -48.45 -0.60
CA GLU A 392 35.34 -49.89 -0.76
C GLU A 392 35.09 -50.20 -2.25
N LEU A 393 36.00 -50.95 -2.88
CA LEU A 393 36.01 -51.22 -4.31
C LEU A 393 35.47 -52.63 -4.64
N VAL A 394 34.65 -52.72 -5.68
CA VAL A 394 34.19 -53.97 -6.31
C VAL A 394 34.51 -53.90 -7.79
N GLU A 395 35.31 -54.85 -8.28
CA GLU A 395 35.75 -54.89 -9.69
C GLU A 395 36.33 -53.55 -10.20
N ASP A 396 37.12 -52.84 -9.36
CA ASP A 396 37.67 -51.49 -9.61
C ASP A 396 36.64 -50.33 -9.62
N TYR A 397 35.50 -50.45 -8.93
CA TYR A 397 34.53 -49.35 -8.77
C TYR A 397 34.09 -49.12 -7.31
N PRO A 398 33.94 -47.85 -6.87
CA PRO A 398 33.55 -47.51 -5.50
C PRO A 398 32.04 -47.74 -5.27
N ILE A 399 31.70 -48.87 -4.64
CA ILE A 399 30.33 -49.37 -4.58
C ILE A 399 29.39 -48.45 -3.79
N TRP A 400 29.83 -47.93 -2.63
CA TRP A 400 29.02 -47.05 -1.78
C TRP A 400 28.83 -45.66 -2.38
N ALA A 401 29.87 -45.12 -3.02
CA ALA A 401 29.77 -43.86 -3.73
C ALA A 401 28.76 -43.97 -4.89
N HIS A 402 28.78 -45.08 -5.63
CA HIS A 402 27.83 -45.35 -6.70
C HIS A 402 26.38 -45.40 -6.21
N ILE A 403 26.12 -46.15 -5.14
CA ILE A 403 24.79 -46.22 -4.51
C ILE A 403 24.35 -44.85 -4.01
N PHE A 404 25.25 -44.10 -3.35
CA PHE A 404 24.96 -42.75 -2.87
C PHE A 404 24.52 -41.81 -4.00
N TYR A 405 25.24 -41.77 -5.12
CA TYR A 405 24.89 -40.88 -6.23
C TYR A 405 23.64 -41.34 -7.00
N LEU A 406 23.33 -42.64 -7.04
CA LEU A 406 22.03 -43.12 -7.54
C LEU A 406 20.87 -42.64 -6.65
N ILE A 407 21.04 -42.67 -5.32
CA ILE A 407 20.06 -42.12 -4.37
C ILE A 407 19.97 -40.60 -4.53
N ARG A 408 21.09 -39.88 -4.70
CA ARG A 408 21.13 -38.43 -4.93
C ARG A 408 20.48 -37.98 -6.23
N ALA A 409 20.51 -38.82 -7.26
CA ALA A 409 19.82 -38.63 -8.53
C ALA A 409 18.33 -39.04 -8.51
N GLY A 410 17.82 -39.49 -7.35
CA GLY A 410 16.43 -39.93 -7.18
C GLY A 410 16.11 -41.27 -7.85
N ARG A 411 17.12 -42.07 -8.20
CA ARG A 411 16.96 -43.34 -8.93
C ARG A 411 17.09 -44.53 -7.98
N LEU A 412 16.13 -44.65 -7.07
CA LEU A 412 16.11 -45.72 -6.06
C LEU A 412 15.98 -47.12 -6.67
N GLU A 413 15.17 -47.28 -7.71
CA GLU A 413 15.03 -48.57 -8.41
C GLU A 413 16.34 -49.05 -9.03
N GLU A 414 17.09 -48.14 -9.66
CA GLU A 414 18.40 -48.45 -10.23
C GLU A 414 19.44 -48.75 -9.14
N ALA A 415 19.34 -48.09 -7.98
CA ALA A 415 20.16 -48.42 -6.81
C ALA A 415 19.90 -49.84 -6.30
N VAL A 416 18.62 -50.26 -6.25
CA VAL A 416 18.25 -51.64 -5.88
C VAL A 416 18.80 -52.64 -6.89
N LYS A 417 18.57 -52.44 -8.19
CA LYS A 417 19.10 -53.31 -9.25
C LYS A 417 20.64 -53.42 -9.19
N PHE A 418 21.32 -52.31 -8.94
CA PHE A 418 22.77 -52.29 -8.79
C PHE A 418 23.23 -53.10 -7.56
N THR A 419 22.51 -53.00 -6.43
CA THR A 419 22.82 -53.82 -5.25
C THR A 419 22.56 -55.31 -5.47
N GLU A 420 21.51 -55.67 -6.21
CA GLU A 420 21.17 -57.05 -6.53
C GLU A 420 22.17 -57.69 -7.51
N ALA A 421 22.66 -56.92 -8.49
CA ALA A 421 23.71 -57.37 -9.40
C ALA A 421 25.03 -57.69 -8.66
N ASN A 422 25.28 -57.04 -7.52
CA ASN A 422 26.47 -57.21 -6.69
C ASN A 422 26.18 -57.96 -5.38
N ASP A 423 25.10 -58.75 -5.30
CA ASP A 423 24.68 -59.40 -4.05
C ASP A 423 25.78 -60.30 -3.46
N ALA A 424 26.53 -61.01 -4.31
CA ALA A 424 27.66 -61.85 -3.89
C ALA A 424 28.71 -61.10 -3.07
N TRP A 425 28.95 -59.82 -3.37
CA TRP A 425 29.85 -58.98 -2.58
C TRP A 425 29.24 -58.58 -1.24
N PHE A 426 27.95 -58.21 -1.23
CA PHE A 426 27.24 -57.86 0.00
C PHE A 426 27.10 -59.04 0.97
N GLN A 427 26.98 -60.27 0.49
CA GLN A 427 26.94 -61.47 1.36
C GLN A 427 28.22 -61.63 2.21
N ASN A 428 29.37 -61.19 1.70
CA ASN A 428 30.67 -61.30 2.38
C ASN A 428 30.98 -60.12 3.34
N GLY A 429 30.17 -59.07 3.32
CA GLY A 429 30.35 -57.88 4.14
C GLY A 429 29.07 -57.45 4.86
N GLU A 430 28.23 -56.67 4.17
CA GLU A 430 27.00 -56.07 4.70
C GLU A 430 25.75 -56.86 4.26
N ARG A 431 25.58 -58.10 4.77
CA ARG A 431 24.51 -59.02 4.37
C ARG A 431 23.09 -58.46 4.52
N SER A 432 22.87 -57.58 5.49
CA SER A 432 21.55 -56.99 5.77
C SER A 432 21.19 -55.83 4.82
N PHE A 433 22.17 -55.20 4.18
CA PHE A 433 21.99 -53.98 3.41
C PHE A 433 21.07 -54.11 2.18
N PRO A 434 21.20 -55.15 1.32
CA PRO A 434 20.31 -55.32 0.17
C PRO A 434 18.82 -55.38 0.56
N THR A 435 18.52 -55.94 1.74
CA THR A 435 17.15 -56.00 2.26
C THR A 435 16.65 -54.61 2.69
N TYR A 436 17.52 -53.80 3.31
CA TYR A 436 17.18 -52.44 3.73
C TYR A 436 16.86 -51.54 2.54
N ILE A 437 17.73 -51.50 1.52
CA ILE A 437 17.53 -50.62 0.36
C ILE A 437 16.31 -51.04 -0.47
N ARG A 438 16.08 -52.35 -0.65
CA ARG A 438 14.89 -52.86 -1.34
C ARG A 438 13.61 -52.44 -0.63
N THR A 439 13.54 -52.63 0.69
CA THR A 439 12.37 -52.27 1.50
C THR A 439 12.15 -50.75 1.53
N TYR A 440 13.23 -49.97 1.57
CA TYR A 440 13.17 -48.52 1.50
C TYR A 440 12.61 -48.04 0.14
N ALA A 441 13.05 -48.63 -0.96
CA ALA A 441 12.64 -48.27 -2.31
C ALA A 441 11.19 -48.66 -2.65
N THR A 442 10.70 -49.81 -2.15
CA THR A 442 9.32 -50.27 -2.40
C THR A 442 8.27 -49.55 -1.56
N SER A 443 8.68 -48.91 -0.46
CA SER A 443 7.77 -48.18 0.41
C SER A 443 7.42 -46.78 -0.17
N PRO A 444 6.13 -46.40 -0.22
CA PRO A 444 5.71 -45.11 -0.79
C PRO A 444 6.25 -43.91 0.00
N ASP A 445 6.40 -44.07 1.32
CA ASP A 445 6.93 -43.05 2.23
C ASP A 445 8.43 -43.18 2.51
N ARG A 446 9.14 -44.03 1.75
CA ARG A 446 10.55 -44.36 1.96
C ARG A 446 10.82 -44.83 3.41
N ARG A 447 9.90 -45.57 4.03
CA ARG A 447 9.92 -46.03 5.44
C ARG A 447 10.36 -47.49 5.56
N LEU A 448 11.27 -47.73 6.49
CA LEU A 448 11.59 -49.09 6.94
C LEU A 448 10.60 -49.54 8.03
N PRO A 449 10.14 -50.81 8.00
CA PRO A 449 9.42 -51.43 9.10
C PRO A 449 10.22 -51.37 10.41
N ARG A 450 9.53 -51.28 11.55
CA ARG A 450 10.17 -51.14 12.89
C ARG A 450 11.29 -52.15 13.13
N GLN A 451 11.05 -53.43 12.83
CA GLN A 451 12.05 -54.50 13.00
C GLN A 451 13.33 -54.27 12.20
N LEU A 452 13.22 -53.88 10.92
CA LEU A 452 14.37 -53.63 10.06
C LEU A 452 15.08 -52.32 10.44
N ARG A 453 14.31 -51.32 10.86
CA ARG A 453 14.86 -50.04 11.34
C ARG A 453 15.69 -50.23 12.60
N ASP A 454 15.18 -50.95 13.60
CA ASP A 454 15.87 -51.17 14.87
C ASP A 454 17.15 -51.99 14.66
N ARG A 455 17.11 -52.97 13.72
CA ARG A 455 18.29 -53.72 13.29
C ARG A 455 19.33 -52.82 12.60
N LEU A 456 18.90 -51.96 11.67
CA LEU A 456 19.78 -51.02 10.98
C LEU A 456 20.40 -50.03 11.98
N HIS A 457 19.64 -49.55 12.97
CA HIS A 457 20.16 -48.67 14.03
C HIS A 457 21.21 -49.37 14.89
N ALA A 458 21.02 -50.67 15.20
CA ALA A 458 22.03 -51.46 15.90
C ALA A 458 23.30 -51.62 15.05
N ASP A 459 23.17 -51.98 13.77
CA ASP A 459 24.28 -52.11 12.81
C ASP A 459 25.06 -50.79 12.71
N PHE A 460 24.34 -49.68 12.58
CA PHE A 460 24.92 -48.34 12.49
C PHE A 460 25.68 -47.96 13.76
N ASN A 461 25.07 -48.10 14.93
CA ASN A 461 25.66 -47.71 16.20
C ASN A 461 26.90 -48.54 16.58
N GLN A 462 26.94 -49.81 16.21
CA GLN A 462 28.05 -50.70 16.54
C GLN A 462 29.23 -50.56 15.57
N ARG A 463 28.98 -50.34 14.28
CA ARG A 463 30.01 -50.50 13.23
C ARG A 463 30.30 -49.25 12.39
N ILE A 464 29.33 -48.34 12.24
CA ILE A 464 29.38 -47.28 11.20
C ILE A 464 29.33 -45.86 11.81
N ARG A 465 28.87 -45.73 13.06
CA ARG A 465 28.63 -44.44 13.73
C ARG A 465 29.87 -43.57 13.81
N PHE A 466 31.00 -44.15 14.20
CA PHE A 466 32.26 -43.44 14.30
C PHE A 466 33.01 -43.57 12.97
N LEU A 467 33.06 -42.49 12.20
CA LEU A 467 33.93 -42.42 11.02
C LEU A 467 35.40 -42.48 11.47
N THR A 468 35.99 -43.66 11.38
CA THR A 468 37.46 -43.83 11.37
C THR A 468 38.01 -43.49 9.99
N GLU A 469 39.31 -43.21 9.88
CA GLU A 469 39.97 -42.98 8.58
C GLU A 469 39.86 -44.20 7.65
N ASP A 470 39.57 -45.38 8.21
CA ASP A 470 39.39 -46.63 7.48
C ASP A 470 37.96 -46.87 6.94
N THR A 471 36.97 -46.08 7.36
CA THR A 471 35.57 -46.30 6.98
C THR A 471 35.18 -45.45 5.78
N ASP A 472 34.56 -46.07 4.76
CA ASP A 472 34.05 -45.36 3.59
C ASP A 472 32.99 -44.31 4.02
N PRO A 473 33.20 -43.01 3.73
CA PRO A 473 32.26 -41.96 4.14
C PRO A 473 30.92 -42.02 3.40
N TYR A 474 30.88 -42.62 2.19
CA TYR A 474 29.64 -42.84 1.46
C TYR A 474 28.82 -43.98 2.08
N LYS A 475 29.48 -45.00 2.64
CA LYS A 475 28.79 -46.03 3.44
C LYS A 475 28.08 -45.41 4.62
N HIS A 476 28.77 -44.56 5.38
CA HIS A 476 28.16 -43.82 6.48
C HIS A 476 26.97 -42.97 6.01
N ALA A 477 27.10 -42.27 4.88
CA ALA A 477 26.04 -41.44 4.31
C ALA A 477 24.79 -42.25 3.93
N VAL A 478 24.97 -43.38 3.23
CA VAL A 478 23.86 -44.21 2.75
C VAL A 478 23.09 -44.82 3.93
N TYR A 479 23.78 -45.36 4.95
CA TYR A 479 23.11 -45.87 6.15
C TYR A 479 22.34 -44.78 6.89
N LYS A 480 22.94 -43.59 7.01
CA LYS A 480 22.30 -42.45 7.67
C LYS A 480 21.02 -42.01 6.96
N ILE A 481 21.01 -42.00 5.63
CA ILE A 481 19.84 -41.62 4.82
C ILE A 481 18.74 -42.68 4.91
N ILE A 482 19.07 -43.96 4.68
CA ILE A 482 18.08 -45.05 4.67
C ILE A 482 17.49 -45.28 6.06
N GLY A 483 18.35 -45.25 7.09
CA GLY A 483 17.98 -45.49 8.48
C GLY A 483 17.46 -44.28 9.26
N ARG A 484 17.63 -43.06 8.73
CA ARG A 484 17.44 -41.80 9.47
C ARG A 484 18.19 -41.79 10.81
N CYS A 485 19.43 -42.28 10.79
CA CYS A 485 20.25 -42.35 12.01
C CYS A 485 20.74 -40.95 12.42
N GLU A 486 20.84 -40.71 13.73
CA GLU A 486 21.34 -39.45 14.32
C GLU A 486 20.69 -38.16 13.78
N LEU A 487 19.35 -38.05 13.87
CA LEU A 487 18.61 -36.84 13.47
C LEU A 487 19.00 -35.56 14.22
N ASN A 488 19.72 -35.68 15.34
CA ASN A 488 20.32 -34.55 16.05
C ASN A 488 21.52 -33.94 15.29
N ARG A 489 22.24 -34.74 14.48
CA ARG A 489 23.42 -34.32 13.72
C ARG A 489 23.20 -34.53 12.22
N ARG A 490 22.52 -33.58 11.57
CA ARG A 490 22.10 -33.66 10.15
C ARG A 490 23.16 -33.15 9.17
N SER A 491 24.41 -33.58 9.35
CA SER A 491 25.52 -33.26 8.45
C SER A 491 26.22 -34.53 7.96
N LEU A 492 26.74 -34.45 6.73
CA LEU A 492 27.50 -35.48 6.04
C LEU A 492 28.76 -34.85 5.45
N ARG A 493 29.91 -35.50 5.63
CA ARG A 493 31.20 -35.00 5.11
C ARG A 493 31.28 -34.99 3.58
N VAL A 494 30.47 -35.83 2.92
CA VAL A 494 30.46 -36.00 1.45
C VAL A 494 29.72 -34.88 0.71
N LEU A 495 29.01 -33.99 1.42
CA LEU A 495 28.22 -32.92 0.80
C LEU A 495 29.08 -31.67 0.66
N SER A 496 29.20 -31.16 -0.57
CA SER A 496 30.04 -30.00 -0.90
C SER A 496 29.24 -28.73 -1.17
N THR A 497 27.96 -28.86 -1.56
CA THR A 497 27.14 -27.72 -2.02
C THR A 497 25.97 -27.44 -1.08
N THR A 498 25.40 -26.23 -1.18
CA THR A 498 24.20 -25.85 -0.43
C THR A 498 22.99 -26.67 -0.86
N GLU A 499 22.87 -26.97 -2.15
CA GLU A 499 21.83 -27.80 -2.75
C GLU A 499 21.88 -29.24 -2.22
N ASP A 500 23.08 -29.80 -2.08
CA ASP A 500 23.30 -31.12 -1.49
C ASP A 500 22.91 -31.15 0.00
N TRP A 501 23.21 -30.08 0.73
CA TRP A 501 22.79 -29.94 2.12
C TRP A 501 21.27 -29.83 2.25
N MET A 502 20.62 -29.03 1.40
CA MET A 502 19.16 -28.93 1.34
C MET A 502 18.51 -30.26 0.98
N TRP A 503 19.08 -30.98 0.01
CA TRP A 503 18.61 -32.31 -0.39
C TRP A 503 18.65 -33.29 0.78
N LEU A 504 19.74 -33.25 1.58
CA LEU A 504 19.82 -34.05 2.80
C LEU A 504 18.71 -33.70 3.80
N GLN A 505 18.38 -32.42 3.97
CA GLN A 505 17.30 -32.04 4.89
C GLN A 505 15.96 -32.60 4.38
N PHE A 506 15.64 -32.48 3.09
CA PHE A 506 14.37 -32.98 2.55
C PHE A 506 14.27 -34.51 2.47
N ILE A 507 15.36 -35.24 2.22
CA ILE A 507 15.33 -36.71 2.20
C ILE A 507 15.18 -37.30 3.61
N LEU A 508 15.66 -36.58 4.63
CA LEU A 508 15.49 -36.96 6.04
C LEU A 508 14.15 -36.49 6.63
N ALA A 509 13.58 -35.39 6.11
CA ALA A 509 12.30 -34.86 6.56
C ALA A 509 11.15 -35.79 6.17
N ARG A 510 10.23 -36.01 7.11
CA ARG A 510 9.02 -36.80 6.90
C ARG A 510 7.85 -36.17 7.64
N GLU A 511 6.75 -36.01 6.92
CA GLU A 511 5.47 -35.64 7.50
C GLU A 511 4.78 -36.90 8.01
N THR A 512 4.28 -36.86 9.24
CA THR A 512 3.69 -38.04 9.90
C THR A 512 2.31 -37.71 10.44
N GLU A 513 1.35 -38.60 10.15
CA GLU A 513 -0.02 -38.49 10.65
C GLU A 513 -0.16 -39.04 12.07
N ASP A 514 0.79 -39.88 12.49
CA ASP A 514 0.79 -40.57 13.79
C ASP A 514 1.28 -39.64 14.92
N PRO A 515 0.41 -39.21 15.85
CA PRO A 515 0.82 -38.36 16.95
C PRO A 515 1.68 -39.08 18.01
N ASN A 516 1.76 -40.42 17.94
CA ASN A 516 2.45 -41.28 18.90
C ASN A 516 3.89 -41.66 18.48
N GLU A 517 4.45 -41.03 17.44
CA GLU A 517 5.85 -41.25 17.10
C GLU A 517 6.81 -40.72 18.18
N PRO A 518 7.89 -41.45 18.48
CA PRO A 518 8.88 -40.99 19.44
C PRO A 518 9.52 -39.68 18.95
N ILE A 519 9.61 -38.70 19.85
CA ILE A 519 10.13 -37.34 19.58
C ILE A 519 11.53 -37.38 18.94
N GLN A 520 12.34 -38.39 19.27
CA GLN A 520 13.70 -38.57 18.75
C GLN A 520 13.76 -38.94 17.27
N ASP A 521 12.68 -39.49 16.70
CA ASP A 521 12.58 -39.88 15.27
C ASP A 521 11.87 -38.80 14.43
N ARG A 522 11.43 -37.71 15.07
CA ARG A 522 10.65 -36.64 14.45
C ARG A 522 11.57 -35.64 13.77
N TYR A 523 11.33 -35.42 12.48
CA TYR A 523 11.97 -34.35 11.72
C TYR A 523 11.05 -34.01 10.54
N THR A 524 10.31 -32.91 10.65
CA THR A 524 9.28 -32.47 9.69
C THR A 524 9.73 -31.25 8.89
N LEU A 525 8.95 -30.84 7.89
CA LEU A 525 9.19 -29.61 7.12
C LEU A 525 9.28 -28.37 8.03
N GLU A 526 8.46 -28.32 9.08
CA GLU A 526 8.50 -27.25 10.09
C GLU A 526 9.88 -27.13 10.77
N ASP A 527 10.52 -28.27 11.08
CA ASP A 527 11.86 -28.29 11.66
C ASP A 527 12.91 -27.80 10.65
N VAL A 528 12.75 -28.14 9.36
CA VAL A 528 13.60 -27.63 8.26
C VAL A 528 13.44 -26.12 8.12
N GLN A 529 12.21 -25.62 8.14
CA GLN A 529 11.90 -24.18 8.04
C GLN A 529 12.58 -23.40 9.16
N LYS A 530 12.40 -23.85 10.41
CA LYS A 530 13.04 -23.23 11.59
C LYS A 530 14.56 -23.26 11.48
N LEU A 531 15.15 -24.38 11.04
CA LEU A 531 16.59 -24.52 10.84
C LEU A 531 17.14 -23.54 9.78
N VAL A 532 16.43 -23.35 8.67
CA VAL A 532 16.84 -22.37 7.63
C VAL A 532 16.78 -20.93 8.17
N LEU A 533 15.80 -20.63 9.02
CA LEU A 533 15.64 -19.31 9.63
C LEU A 533 16.73 -19.00 10.66
N THR A 534 17.23 -19.99 11.41
CA THR A 534 18.32 -19.76 12.37
C THR A 534 19.63 -19.39 11.69
N PHE A 535 19.92 -19.95 10.51
CA PHE A 535 21.06 -19.52 9.69
C PHE A 535 20.85 -18.10 9.12
N GLY A 536 19.64 -17.82 8.64
CA GLY A 536 19.23 -16.53 8.11
C GLY A 536 19.92 -16.13 6.80
N ALA A 537 19.51 -14.98 6.24
CA ALA A 537 19.97 -14.51 4.92
C ALA A 537 21.48 -14.25 4.85
N LYS A 538 22.14 -13.92 5.97
CA LYS A 538 23.58 -13.61 6.00
C LYS A 538 24.45 -14.82 5.69
N HIS A 539 23.99 -16.02 6.06
CA HIS A 539 24.72 -17.26 5.79
C HIS A 539 24.71 -17.61 4.30
N PHE A 540 23.56 -17.45 3.64
CA PHE A 540 23.38 -17.80 2.23
C PHE A 540 23.79 -16.68 1.26
N ASN A 541 23.81 -15.42 1.74
CA ASN A 541 24.22 -14.25 0.96
C ASN A 541 25.38 -13.50 1.65
N ALA A 542 26.48 -14.21 1.94
CA ALA A 542 27.63 -13.65 2.64
C ALA A 542 28.27 -12.46 1.88
N SER A 543 28.29 -12.51 0.54
CA SER A 543 28.89 -11.48 -0.31
C SER A 543 27.91 -10.41 -0.80
N GLY A 544 26.62 -10.52 -0.49
CA GLY A 544 25.57 -9.60 -0.98
C GLY A 544 25.20 -9.73 -2.47
N GLN A 545 25.94 -10.56 -3.24
CA GLN A 545 25.78 -10.70 -4.69
C GLN A 545 24.83 -11.86 -5.09
N ASN A 546 24.63 -12.86 -4.23
CA ASN A 546 23.86 -14.07 -4.52
C ASN A 546 22.56 -14.12 -3.72
N ALA A 547 21.74 -13.07 -3.81
CA ALA A 547 20.47 -13.00 -3.07
C ALA A 547 19.51 -14.13 -3.47
N ILE A 548 19.48 -14.53 -4.75
CA ILE A 548 18.51 -15.50 -5.27
C ILE A 548 18.66 -16.89 -4.63
N VAL A 549 19.85 -17.27 -4.17
CA VAL A 549 20.07 -18.58 -3.50
C VAL A 549 19.22 -18.69 -2.23
N TYR A 550 19.20 -17.64 -1.40
CA TYR A 550 18.36 -17.67 -0.19
C TYR A 550 16.87 -17.65 -0.53
N PHE A 551 16.48 -16.93 -1.58
CA PHE A 551 15.12 -16.95 -2.09
C PHE A 551 14.69 -18.37 -2.53
N GLN A 552 15.53 -19.08 -3.29
CA GLN A 552 15.28 -20.47 -3.68
C GLN A 552 15.18 -21.39 -2.46
N VAL A 553 16.02 -21.20 -1.43
CA VAL A 553 15.93 -21.95 -0.17
C VAL A 553 14.61 -21.71 0.56
N LEU A 554 14.12 -20.46 0.59
CA LEU A 554 12.81 -20.14 1.16
C LEU A 554 11.66 -20.73 0.35
N LEU A 555 11.73 -20.70 -0.99
CA LEU A 555 10.76 -21.35 -1.87
C LEU A 555 10.71 -22.87 -1.64
N MET A 556 11.88 -23.54 -1.62
CA MET A 556 11.97 -24.99 -1.39
C MET A 556 11.38 -25.41 -0.03
N THR A 557 11.50 -24.55 0.98
CA THR A 557 10.94 -24.83 2.32
C THR A 557 9.47 -24.45 2.45
N GLY A 558 8.83 -23.92 1.40
CA GLY A 558 7.41 -23.50 1.42
C GLY A 558 7.13 -22.23 2.24
N GLN A 559 8.16 -21.45 2.56
CA GLN A 559 8.05 -20.18 3.29
C GLN A 559 7.79 -19.03 2.32
N PHE A 560 6.68 -19.13 1.57
CA PHE A 560 6.37 -18.27 0.44
C PHE A 560 6.28 -16.79 0.81
N GLU A 561 5.67 -16.45 1.96
CA GLU A 561 5.57 -15.05 2.41
C GLU A 561 6.94 -14.43 2.65
N ARG A 562 7.81 -15.14 3.36
CA ARG A 562 9.18 -14.69 3.63
C ARG A 562 10.02 -14.63 2.36
N ALA A 563 9.78 -15.53 1.41
CA ALA A 563 10.45 -15.54 0.11
C ALA A 563 10.12 -14.27 -0.69
N VAL A 564 8.84 -13.91 -0.80
CA VAL A 564 8.38 -12.68 -1.48
C VAL A 564 8.96 -11.45 -0.81
N HIS A 565 8.87 -11.35 0.51
CA HIS A 565 9.44 -10.24 1.29
C HIS A 565 10.94 -10.06 1.03
N TYR A 566 11.70 -11.15 1.12
CA TYR A 566 13.13 -11.13 0.89
C TYR A 566 13.47 -10.71 -0.55
N MET A 567 12.75 -11.25 -1.54
CA MET A 567 12.98 -10.94 -2.95
C MET A 567 12.67 -9.48 -3.28
N TYR A 568 11.62 -8.90 -2.66
CA TYR A 568 11.23 -7.51 -2.90
C TYR A 568 12.35 -6.52 -2.61
N SER A 569 13.22 -6.80 -1.63
CA SER A 569 14.39 -5.98 -1.29
C SER A 569 15.47 -5.91 -2.38
N TYR A 570 15.48 -6.86 -3.32
CA TYR A 570 16.51 -6.98 -4.38
C TYR A 570 15.92 -6.85 -5.79
N HIS A 571 14.79 -7.52 -6.06
CA HIS A 571 14.11 -7.58 -7.34
C HIS A 571 12.61 -7.37 -7.15
N CYS A 572 12.19 -6.11 -6.97
CA CYS A 572 10.80 -5.76 -6.67
C CYS A 572 9.80 -6.20 -7.76
N ILE A 573 10.14 -6.03 -9.05
CA ILE A 573 9.28 -6.44 -10.17
C ILE A 573 9.04 -7.95 -10.12
N ASP A 574 10.09 -8.76 -10.03
CA ASP A 574 9.97 -10.21 -9.99
C ASP A 574 9.25 -10.68 -8.72
N ALA A 575 9.50 -10.05 -7.56
CA ALA A 575 8.82 -10.36 -6.30
C ALA A 575 7.30 -10.19 -6.40
N VAL A 576 6.82 -9.12 -7.05
CA VAL A 576 5.38 -8.89 -7.28
C VAL A 576 4.79 -10.01 -8.14
N HIS A 577 5.46 -10.42 -9.21
CA HIS A 577 4.95 -11.46 -10.11
C HIS A 577 5.01 -12.86 -9.49
N PHE A 578 6.04 -13.15 -8.68
CA PHE A 578 6.07 -14.36 -7.85
C PHE A 578 4.89 -14.36 -6.86
N ALA A 579 4.59 -13.23 -6.21
CA ALA A 579 3.44 -13.12 -5.32
C ALA A 579 2.10 -13.32 -6.05
N ILE A 580 1.96 -12.81 -7.28
CA ILE A 580 0.79 -13.03 -8.14
C ILE A 580 0.63 -14.52 -8.47
N ALA A 581 1.70 -15.19 -8.92
CA ALA A 581 1.67 -16.62 -9.24
C ALA A 581 1.32 -17.48 -8.03
N LEU A 582 1.92 -17.20 -6.86
CA LEU A 582 1.59 -17.88 -5.61
C LEU A 582 0.13 -17.66 -5.19
N THR A 583 -0.38 -16.45 -5.37
CA THR A 583 -1.77 -16.10 -5.04
C THR A 583 -2.78 -16.76 -5.98
N TYR A 584 -2.45 -16.87 -7.28
CA TYR A 584 -3.26 -17.55 -8.30
C TYR A 584 -3.51 -19.02 -7.92
N TYR A 585 -2.49 -19.72 -7.41
CA TYR A 585 -2.63 -21.11 -6.95
C TYR A 585 -3.10 -21.27 -5.50
N GLY A 586 -3.15 -20.18 -4.72
CA GLY A 586 -3.58 -20.19 -3.32
C GLY A 586 -2.48 -20.57 -2.32
N LEU A 587 -1.21 -20.32 -2.66
CA LEU A 587 -0.02 -20.61 -1.85
C LEU A 587 0.54 -19.36 -1.13
N LEU A 588 -0.24 -18.29 -1.02
CA LEU A 588 0.14 -17.06 -0.31
C LEU A 588 -0.93 -16.68 0.70
N ARG A 589 -0.57 -16.52 1.98
CA ARG A 589 -1.50 -16.06 3.02
C ARG A 589 -1.59 -14.55 3.07
N VAL A 590 -2.82 -14.07 3.19
CA VAL A 590 -3.16 -12.66 3.43
C VAL A 590 -3.71 -12.47 4.85
N PRO A 591 -3.43 -11.33 5.49
CA PRO A 591 -3.91 -11.04 6.84
C PRO A 591 -5.44 -10.90 6.89
N VAL A 592 -6.03 -11.13 8.07
CA VAL A 592 -7.47 -10.93 8.33
C VAL A 592 -7.72 -9.46 8.51
N GLU A 593 -7.17 -8.91 9.58
CA GLU A 593 -7.15 -7.49 9.85
C GLU A 593 -5.91 -6.95 9.13
N SER A 594 -6.08 -6.21 8.04
CA SER A 594 -5.05 -5.22 7.73
C SER A 594 -5.35 -4.08 8.69
N PRO A 595 -4.63 -3.88 9.81
CA PRO A 595 -4.53 -2.53 10.31
C PRO A 595 -4.00 -1.75 9.10
N VAL A 596 -4.82 -0.86 8.56
CA VAL A 596 -4.40 0.12 7.55
C VAL A 596 -3.15 0.90 8.03
N THR A 597 -2.81 0.73 9.31
CA THR A 597 -1.71 1.24 10.11
C THR A 597 -0.38 0.45 10.09
N GLU A 598 -0.28 -0.79 9.58
CA GLU A 598 1.04 -1.42 9.47
C GLU A 598 1.65 -1.12 8.10
N ALA A 599 2.76 -0.41 8.12
CA ALA A 599 3.53 -0.05 6.95
C ALA A 599 4.29 -1.24 6.34
N ASP A 600 4.08 -2.44 6.86
CA ASP A 600 4.95 -3.58 6.61
C ASP A 600 4.41 -4.48 5.50
N LEU A 601 5.33 -5.00 4.69
CA LEU A 601 5.03 -5.96 3.65
C LEU A 601 4.77 -7.36 4.25
N LEU A 602 5.57 -7.74 5.25
CA LEU A 602 5.51 -9.03 5.95
C LEU A 602 4.96 -8.84 7.36
N ILE A 603 3.87 -9.55 7.67
CA ILE A 603 3.24 -9.56 8.99
C ILE A 603 3.49 -10.93 9.64
N LEU A 604 4.03 -10.92 10.85
CA LEU A 604 4.36 -12.13 11.61
C LEU A 604 3.41 -12.29 12.79
N ASP A 605 2.61 -13.35 12.77
CA ASP A 605 1.82 -13.77 13.93
C ASP A 605 2.68 -14.61 14.86
N GLN A 606 3.15 -13.98 15.95
CA GLN A 606 4.05 -14.60 16.93
C GLN A 606 3.38 -15.73 17.72
N GLU A 607 2.05 -15.72 17.86
CA GLU A 607 1.33 -16.75 18.63
C GLU A 607 1.22 -18.05 17.85
N ARG A 608 1.06 -17.94 16.52
CA ARG A 608 0.85 -19.08 15.63
C ARG A 608 2.07 -19.45 14.79
N ASP A 609 3.14 -18.65 14.82
CA ASP A 609 4.32 -18.74 13.96
C ASP A 609 3.94 -18.73 12.45
N ILE A 610 2.90 -17.97 12.11
CA ILE A 610 2.38 -17.85 10.75
C ILE A 610 2.84 -16.52 10.15
N SER A 611 3.31 -16.57 8.91
CA SER A 611 3.67 -15.38 8.13
C SER A 611 2.56 -15.03 7.15
N TYR A 612 2.27 -13.73 7.00
CA TYR A 612 1.31 -13.17 6.06
C TYR A 612 1.98 -12.10 5.19
N ILE A 613 1.53 -11.94 3.95
CA ILE A 613 1.92 -10.84 3.05
C ILE A 613 0.74 -9.90 2.85
N ASN A 614 1.00 -8.58 2.94
CA ASN A 614 0.03 -7.57 2.56
C ASN A 614 -0.07 -7.45 1.02
N PHE A 615 -0.69 -8.47 0.40
CA PHE A 615 -0.78 -8.58 -1.05
C PHE A 615 -1.51 -7.39 -1.70
N ALA A 616 -2.60 -6.92 -1.09
CA ALA A 616 -3.34 -5.77 -1.59
C ALA A 616 -2.46 -4.51 -1.67
N ARG A 617 -1.71 -4.23 -0.60
CA ARG A 617 -0.76 -3.11 -0.58
C ARG A 617 0.39 -3.29 -1.57
N LEU A 618 0.95 -4.50 -1.67
CA LEU A 618 2.00 -4.83 -2.63
C LEU A 618 1.59 -4.46 -4.06
N ILE A 619 0.36 -4.82 -4.45
CA ILE A 619 -0.19 -4.47 -5.77
C ILE A 619 -0.43 -2.96 -5.89
N CYS A 620 -1.04 -2.31 -4.90
CA CYS A 620 -1.30 -0.86 -4.93
C CYS A 620 -0.01 -0.03 -5.07
N VAL A 621 1.05 -0.41 -4.34
CA VAL A 621 2.36 0.24 -4.43
C VAL A 621 3.00 0.00 -5.80
N TYR A 622 2.91 -1.21 -6.34
CA TYR A 622 3.44 -1.53 -7.66
C TYR A 622 2.78 -0.72 -8.78
N VAL A 623 1.45 -0.57 -8.72
CA VAL A 623 0.64 0.14 -9.70
C VAL A 623 0.87 1.66 -9.65
N ARG A 624 1.31 2.22 -8.52
CA ARG A 624 1.59 3.65 -8.34
C ARG A 624 2.49 4.21 -9.44
N ASP A 625 3.47 3.45 -9.88
CA ASP A 625 4.48 3.92 -10.84
C ASP A 625 3.93 4.18 -12.25
N PHE A 626 2.81 3.56 -12.64
CA PHE A 626 2.26 3.63 -14.00
C PHE A 626 0.75 3.90 -14.06
N ARG A 627 0.07 4.03 -12.92
CA ARG A 627 -1.37 4.30 -12.89
C ARG A 627 -1.81 5.56 -13.62
N GLN A 628 -0.93 6.57 -13.69
CA GLN A 628 -1.16 7.84 -14.39
C GLN A 628 -1.01 7.68 -15.92
N THR A 629 -0.06 6.84 -16.37
CA THR A 629 0.22 6.62 -17.80
C THR A 629 -0.74 5.59 -18.39
N ASP A 630 -0.90 4.45 -17.72
CA ASP A 630 -1.59 3.25 -18.22
C ASP A 630 -2.63 2.75 -17.20
N PRO A 631 -3.78 3.44 -17.09
CA PRO A 631 -4.78 3.13 -16.06
C PRO A 631 -5.55 1.82 -16.34
N GLU A 632 -5.59 1.34 -17.59
CA GLU A 632 -6.19 0.04 -17.92
C GLU A 632 -5.36 -1.13 -17.38
N GLU A 633 -4.03 -1.04 -17.51
CA GLU A 633 -3.10 -2.01 -16.94
C GLU A 633 -3.16 -1.97 -15.41
N ALA A 634 -3.30 -0.78 -14.82
CA ALA A 634 -3.49 -0.65 -13.38
C ALA A 634 -4.71 -1.45 -12.88
N ILE A 635 -5.84 -1.43 -13.60
CA ILE A 635 -7.01 -2.25 -13.26
C ILE A 635 -6.69 -3.75 -13.36
N ASP A 636 -5.93 -4.18 -14.37
CA ASP A 636 -5.55 -5.59 -14.53
C ASP A 636 -4.85 -6.13 -13.29
N TYR A 637 -3.95 -5.34 -12.71
CA TYR A 637 -3.27 -5.68 -11.47
C TYR A 637 -4.20 -5.58 -10.25
N LEU A 638 -4.98 -4.50 -10.10
CA LEU A 638 -5.89 -4.33 -8.96
C LEU A 638 -6.97 -5.42 -8.89
N ALA A 639 -7.43 -5.93 -10.03
CA ALA A 639 -8.38 -7.04 -10.10
C ALA A 639 -7.83 -8.34 -9.49
N LEU A 640 -6.50 -8.51 -9.44
CA LEU A 640 -5.87 -9.67 -8.81
C LEU A 640 -6.04 -9.70 -7.29
N ILE A 641 -6.32 -8.56 -6.65
CA ILE A 641 -6.61 -8.52 -5.20
C ILE A 641 -7.81 -9.41 -4.86
N CYS A 642 -8.80 -9.47 -5.76
CA CYS A 642 -9.99 -10.32 -5.62
C CYS A 642 -9.72 -11.82 -5.77
N LEU A 643 -8.51 -12.27 -6.13
CA LEU A 643 -8.13 -13.69 -6.05
C LEU A 643 -8.33 -14.26 -4.64
N ASN A 644 -8.16 -13.44 -3.61
CA ASN A 644 -8.34 -13.82 -2.21
C ASN A 644 -9.80 -13.69 -1.71
N GLY A 645 -10.77 -13.40 -2.59
CA GLY A 645 -12.18 -13.27 -2.24
C GLY A 645 -12.92 -14.60 -2.03
N ASP A 646 -12.27 -15.74 -2.27
CA ASP A 646 -12.74 -17.10 -2.01
C ASP A 646 -12.48 -17.58 -0.56
N LEU A 647 -11.67 -16.84 0.20
CA LEU A 647 -11.35 -17.15 1.59
C LEU A 647 -12.60 -17.13 2.49
N PRO A 648 -12.63 -17.89 3.60
CA PRO A 648 -13.74 -17.85 4.54
C PRO A 648 -13.95 -16.43 5.10
N ALA A 649 -15.22 -16.04 5.25
CA ALA A 649 -15.56 -14.77 5.89
C ALA A 649 -15.01 -14.72 7.32
N PRO A 650 -14.50 -13.57 7.81
CA PRO A 650 -14.61 -12.21 7.24
C PRO A 650 -13.58 -11.84 6.16
N LYS A 651 -12.52 -12.65 5.96
CA LYS A 651 -11.36 -12.31 5.09
C LYS A 651 -11.77 -11.96 3.65
N SER A 652 -12.70 -12.72 3.06
CA SER A 652 -13.14 -12.48 1.68
C SER A 652 -13.84 -11.14 1.47
N ALA A 653 -14.65 -10.70 2.44
CA ALA A 653 -15.35 -9.43 2.36
C ALA A 653 -14.37 -8.24 2.42
N GLU A 654 -13.35 -8.34 3.28
CA GLU A 654 -12.33 -7.30 3.42
C GLU A 654 -11.44 -7.20 2.19
N GLN A 655 -11.00 -8.32 1.61
CA GLN A 655 -10.20 -8.32 0.38
C GLN A 655 -10.98 -7.73 -0.81
N ARG A 656 -12.28 -8.02 -0.92
CA ARG A 656 -13.16 -7.37 -1.90
C ARG A 656 -13.25 -5.86 -1.66
N ALA A 657 -13.48 -5.44 -0.42
CA ALA A 657 -13.58 -4.03 -0.05
C ALA A 657 -12.29 -3.26 -0.35
N LEU A 658 -11.12 -3.86 -0.10
CA LEU A 658 -9.81 -3.30 -0.43
C LEU A 658 -9.63 -3.13 -1.94
N CYS A 659 -9.99 -4.14 -2.74
CA CYS A 659 -9.96 -4.05 -4.20
C CYS A 659 -10.86 -2.91 -4.70
N HIS A 660 -12.12 -2.88 -4.26
CA HIS A 660 -13.08 -1.85 -4.69
C HIS A 660 -12.64 -0.45 -4.26
N SER A 661 -12.07 -0.30 -3.07
CA SER A 661 -11.53 0.97 -2.60
C SER A 661 -10.32 1.43 -3.42
N ALA A 662 -9.42 0.52 -3.77
CA ALA A 662 -8.27 0.84 -4.60
C ALA A 662 -8.68 1.26 -6.02
N ILE A 663 -9.69 0.60 -6.60
CA ILE A 663 -10.25 0.97 -7.90
C ILE A 663 -10.93 2.34 -7.85
N ARG A 664 -11.73 2.63 -6.83
CA ARG A 664 -12.37 3.95 -6.67
C ARG A 664 -11.36 5.07 -6.64
N GLU A 665 -10.27 4.87 -5.91
CA GLU A 665 -9.25 5.89 -5.79
C GLU A 665 -8.39 6.03 -7.05
N LEU A 666 -8.12 4.93 -7.77
CA LEU A 666 -7.53 4.99 -9.12
C LEU A 666 -8.39 5.87 -10.05
N VAL A 667 -9.71 5.68 -10.04
CA VAL A 667 -10.65 6.49 -10.82
C VAL A 667 -10.58 7.96 -10.42
N LEU A 668 -10.58 8.25 -9.12
CA LEU A 668 -10.56 9.63 -8.61
C LEU A 668 -9.24 10.36 -8.85
N GLU A 669 -8.12 9.66 -8.88
CA GLU A 669 -6.79 10.23 -9.08
C GLU A 669 -6.46 10.45 -10.55
N THR A 670 -6.76 9.47 -11.41
CA THR A 670 -6.42 9.53 -12.85
C THR A 670 -7.34 10.44 -13.64
N ARG A 671 -8.59 10.64 -13.17
CA ARG A 671 -9.64 11.43 -13.84
C ARG A 671 -9.94 11.00 -15.28
N GLN A 672 -9.55 9.78 -15.67
CA GLN A 672 -9.85 9.21 -17.00
C GLN A 672 -11.17 8.43 -16.94
N TYR A 673 -12.26 9.12 -16.59
CA TYR A 673 -13.57 8.50 -16.37
C TYR A 673 -14.11 7.76 -17.61
N ASP A 674 -13.92 8.35 -18.79
CA ASP A 674 -14.39 7.81 -20.08
C ASP A 674 -13.80 6.42 -20.38
N ARG A 675 -12.52 6.20 -20.07
CA ARG A 675 -11.83 4.93 -20.29
C ARG A 675 -12.12 3.91 -19.18
N LEU A 676 -12.14 4.38 -17.93
CA LEU A 676 -12.24 3.52 -16.75
C LEU A 676 -13.67 3.07 -16.47
N ILE A 677 -14.59 4.02 -16.37
CA ILE A 677 -16.00 3.77 -16.06
C ILE A 677 -16.80 3.59 -17.35
N GLY A 678 -16.54 4.42 -18.35
CA GLY A 678 -17.29 4.44 -19.60
C GLY A 678 -17.87 5.82 -19.88
N ASP A 679 -18.71 5.89 -20.91
CA ASP A 679 -19.33 7.12 -21.39
C ASP A 679 -20.83 6.90 -21.65
N VAL A 680 -21.63 7.97 -21.66
CA VAL A 680 -23.06 7.92 -21.96
C VAL A 680 -23.29 8.71 -23.25
N ARG A 681 -23.76 8.01 -24.29
CA ARG A 681 -24.08 8.63 -25.58
C ARG A 681 -25.25 9.61 -25.45
N ALA A 682 -25.40 10.49 -26.44
CA ALA A 682 -26.52 11.42 -26.52
C ALA A 682 -27.91 10.74 -26.55
N ASP A 683 -27.98 9.48 -26.97
CA ASP A 683 -29.20 8.65 -26.93
C ASP A 683 -29.49 8.05 -25.53
N GLY A 684 -28.63 8.31 -24.54
CA GLY A 684 -28.71 7.76 -23.18
C GLY A 684 -28.19 6.33 -23.08
N THR A 685 -27.61 5.75 -24.13
CA THR A 685 -26.99 4.41 -24.06
C THR A 685 -25.59 4.51 -23.48
N ARG A 686 -25.28 3.60 -22.55
CA ARG A 686 -24.01 3.55 -21.85
C ARG A 686 -23.00 2.69 -22.60
N ILE A 687 -21.77 3.20 -22.75
CA ILE A 687 -20.63 2.48 -23.31
C ILE A 687 -19.81 1.94 -22.13
N PRO A 688 -19.59 0.62 -22.03
CA PRO A 688 -18.91 0.04 -20.90
C PRO A 688 -17.41 0.34 -20.90
N GLY A 689 -16.90 0.87 -19.78
CA GLY A 689 -15.48 1.12 -19.56
C GLY A 689 -14.68 -0.14 -19.18
N ALA A 690 -13.37 0.02 -19.03
CA ALA A 690 -12.45 -1.07 -18.73
C ALA A 690 -12.75 -1.80 -17.41
N ILE A 691 -13.26 -1.10 -16.39
CA ILE A 691 -13.60 -1.72 -15.10
C ILE A 691 -14.83 -2.64 -15.25
N GLU A 692 -15.81 -2.20 -16.01
CA GLU A 692 -17.07 -2.95 -16.18
C GLU A 692 -16.87 -4.25 -16.97
N GLN A 693 -16.00 -4.20 -18.00
CA GLN A 693 -15.61 -5.41 -18.74
C GLN A 693 -15.00 -6.48 -17.83
N LYS A 694 -14.45 -6.07 -16.68
CA LYS A 694 -13.79 -6.92 -15.69
C LYS A 694 -14.65 -7.17 -14.43
N MET A 695 -15.96 -6.87 -14.45
CA MET A 695 -16.88 -7.05 -13.30
C MET A 695 -16.79 -8.43 -12.64
N ARG A 696 -16.71 -9.48 -13.45
CA ARG A 696 -16.61 -10.87 -12.96
C ARG A 696 -15.34 -11.11 -12.13
N LEU A 697 -14.22 -10.46 -12.48
CA LEU A 697 -12.94 -10.62 -11.78
C LEU A 697 -12.94 -9.89 -10.43
N ILE A 698 -13.61 -8.74 -10.34
CA ILE A 698 -13.76 -7.95 -9.11
C ILE A 698 -14.91 -8.44 -8.20
N GLN A 699 -15.49 -9.60 -8.53
CA GLN A 699 -16.56 -10.26 -7.76
C GLN A 699 -17.82 -9.39 -7.54
N LEU A 700 -18.18 -8.58 -8.54
CA LEU A 700 -19.45 -7.85 -8.55
C LEU A 700 -20.44 -8.60 -9.45
N PRO A 701 -21.59 -9.07 -8.92
CA PRO A 701 -22.49 -9.93 -9.65
C PRO A 701 -23.33 -9.19 -10.70
N ASN A 702 -23.66 -7.92 -10.44
CA ASN A 702 -24.60 -7.15 -11.23
C ASN A 702 -24.05 -5.76 -11.56
N GLU A 703 -24.49 -5.23 -12.71
CA GLU A 703 -24.22 -3.86 -13.14
C GLU A 703 -24.68 -2.82 -12.11
N LYS A 704 -25.85 -3.02 -11.49
CA LYS A 704 -26.36 -2.13 -10.44
C LYS A 704 -25.44 -2.05 -9.21
N ASP A 705 -24.88 -3.20 -8.82
CA ASP A 705 -23.96 -3.26 -7.69
C ASP A 705 -22.61 -2.59 -8.04
N TYR A 706 -22.19 -2.69 -9.30
CA TYR A 706 -21.05 -1.96 -9.85
C TYR A 706 -21.25 -0.45 -9.81
N LEU A 707 -22.35 0.06 -10.38
CA LEU A 707 -22.65 1.50 -10.40
C LEU A 707 -22.73 2.07 -8.98
N ARG A 708 -23.38 1.35 -8.06
CA ARG A 708 -23.48 1.76 -6.65
C ARG A 708 -22.16 1.72 -5.90
N THR A 709 -21.37 0.66 -6.06
CA THR A 709 -20.18 0.42 -5.21
C THR A 709 -18.94 1.15 -5.73
N ILE A 710 -18.81 1.31 -7.04
CA ILE A 710 -17.67 1.97 -7.65
C ILE A 710 -18.02 3.42 -7.99
N THR A 711 -19.03 3.64 -8.83
CA THR A 711 -19.31 4.96 -9.40
C THR A 711 -19.96 5.92 -8.39
N GLU A 712 -21.08 5.55 -7.74
CA GLU A 712 -21.78 6.43 -6.79
C GLU A 712 -20.92 6.71 -5.54
N GLN A 713 -20.20 5.71 -5.03
CA GLN A 713 -19.31 5.91 -3.89
C GLN A 713 -18.10 6.77 -4.25
N ALA A 714 -17.55 6.64 -5.47
CA ALA A 714 -16.52 7.56 -5.95
C ALA A 714 -17.07 8.98 -6.11
N ALA A 715 -18.29 9.14 -6.63
CA ALA A 715 -18.97 10.43 -6.75
C ALA A 715 -19.16 11.11 -5.38
N ALA A 716 -19.63 10.35 -4.39
CA ALA A 716 -19.79 10.84 -3.02
C ALA A 716 -18.45 11.24 -2.39
N GLN A 717 -17.37 10.50 -2.68
CA GLN A 717 -16.04 10.88 -2.22
C GLN A 717 -15.51 12.14 -2.92
N ALA A 718 -15.74 12.30 -4.23
CA ALA A 718 -15.40 13.51 -4.96
C ALA A 718 -16.16 14.74 -4.43
N ASP A 719 -17.45 14.58 -4.09
CA ASP A 719 -18.26 15.65 -3.51
C ASP A 719 -17.74 16.06 -2.11
N ASN A 720 -17.37 15.07 -1.27
CA ASN A 720 -16.73 15.32 0.02
C ASN A 720 -15.35 16.01 -0.11
N ASP A 721 -14.60 15.72 -1.18
CA ASP A 721 -13.34 16.38 -1.52
C ASP A 721 -13.53 17.80 -2.11
N ALA A 722 -14.77 18.30 -2.18
CA ALA A 722 -15.17 19.54 -2.86
C ALA A 722 -14.88 19.56 -4.38
N ARG A 723 -14.63 18.39 -4.99
CA ARG A 723 -14.44 18.22 -6.45
C ARG A 723 -15.78 17.95 -7.12
N THR A 724 -16.57 19.00 -7.17
CA THR A 724 -17.98 18.93 -7.54
C THR A 724 -18.20 18.74 -9.06
N ASN A 725 -17.25 19.10 -9.93
CA ASN A 725 -17.33 18.79 -11.38
C ASN A 725 -17.14 17.28 -11.62
N ASP A 726 -16.13 16.69 -10.98
CA ASP A 726 -15.90 15.24 -11.01
C ASP A 726 -17.11 14.48 -10.46
N ALA A 727 -17.71 14.96 -9.35
CA ALA A 727 -18.91 14.37 -8.77
C ALA A 727 -20.11 14.40 -9.73
N VAL A 728 -20.35 15.52 -10.42
CA VAL A 728 -21.42 15.63 -11.43
C VAL A 728 -21.24 14.61 -12.55
N LEU A 729 -20.03 14.47 -13.08
CA LEU A 729 -19.75 13.50 -14.14
C LEU A 729 -19.93 12.06 -13.64
N LEU A 730 -19.44 11.74 -12.45
CA LEU A 730 -19.59 10.39 -11.88
C LEU A 730 -21.06 10.04 -11.59
N TYR A 731 -21.85 10.97 -11.06
CA TYR A 731 -23.29 10.74 -10.85
C TYR A 731 -24.07 10.63 -12.18
N HIS A 732 -23.62 11.34 -13.22
CA HIS A 732 -24.14 11.16 -14.57
C HIS A 732 -23.85 9.75 -15.09
N LEU A 733 -22.61 9.27 -14.95
CA LEU A 733 -22.20 7.92 -15.35
C LEU A 733 -22.84 6.80 -14.51
N SER A 734 -23.35 7.12 -13.31
CA SER A 734 -24.09 6.19 -12.45
C SER A 734 -25.61 6.22 -12.67
N GLU A 735 -26.10 6.95 -13.68
CA GLU A 735 -27.53 7.16 -13.95
C GLU A 735 -28.32 7.83 -12.82
N ALA A 736 -27.63 8.48 -11.88
CA ALA A 736 -28.23 9.19 -10.76
C ALA A 736 -28.59 10.63 -11.16
N TYR A 737 -29.36 10.78 -12.25
CA TYR A 737 -29.62 12.07 -12.89
C TYR A 737 -30.28 13.11 -11.98
N ASP A 738 -31.15 12.70 -11.06
CA ASP A 738 -31.76 13.61 -10.08
C ASP A 738 -30.72 14.21 -9.12
N THR A 739 -29.74 13.43 -8.68
CA THR A 739 -28.63 13.92 -7.85
C THR A 739 -27.72 14.89 -8.61
N VAL A 740 -27.49 14.64 -9.91
CA VAL A 740 -26.75 15.57 -10.78
C VAL A 740 -27.44 16.93 -10.82
N VAL A 741 -28.74 16.96 -11.08
CA VAL A 741 -29.50 18.23 -11.13
C VAL A 741 -29.53 18.91 -9.76
N SER A 742 -29.65 18.16 -8.66
CA SER A 742 -29.56 18.72 -7.31
C SER A 742 -28.20 19.38 -7.03
N ILE A 743 -27.09 18.77 -7.43
CA ILE A 743 -25.74 19.34 -7.25
C ILE A 743 -25.56 20.57 -8.13
N ILE A 744 -26.04 20.54 -9.37
CA ILE A 744 -26.04 21.69 -10.29
C ILE A 744 -26.86 22.83 -9.72
N ASN A 745 -28.06 22.57 -9.19
CA ASN A 745 -28.91 23.59 -8.55
C ASN A 745 -28.22 24.24 -7.36
N LYS A 746 -27.54 23.46 -6.53
CA LYS A 746 -26.76 23.98 -5.40
C LYS A 746 -25.62 24.88 -5.89
N LYS A 747 -24.83 24.42 -6.86
CA LYS A 747 -23.72 25.21 -7.45
C LYS A 747 -24.20 26.50 -8.09
N LEU A 748 -25.22 26.42 -8.95
CA LEU A 748 -25.77 27.57 -9.64
C LEU A 748 -26.38 28.55 -8.64
N GLY A 749 -27.04 28.02 -7.61
CA GLY A 749 -27.53 28.79 -6.49
C GLY A 749 -26.41 29.54 -5.76
N ASP A 750 -25.30 28.89 -5.45
CA ASP A 750 -24.14 29.50 -4.80
C ASP A 750 -23.44 30.53 -5.70
N ALA A 751 -23.31 30.24 -7.00
CA ALA A 751 -22.72 31.16 -7.98
C ALA A 751 -23.54 32.46 -8.14
N ILE A 752 -24.88 32.35 -8.16
CA ILE A 752 -25.77 33.52 -8.21
C ILE A 752 -25.71 34.31 -6.89
N ALA A 753 -25.52 33.62 -5.75
CA ALA A 753 -25.47 34.25 -4.44
C ALA A 753 -24.21 35.11 -4.26
N ASP A 754 -23.09 34.68 -4.86
CA ASP A 754 -21.83 35.42 -4.84
C ASP A 754 -21.85 36.58 -5.85
N MET A 755 -22.27 37.76 -5.40
CA MET A 755 -22.33 39.00 -6.19
C MET A 755 -20.96 39.68 -6.40
N THR A 756 -19.86 39.07 -5.93
CA THR A 756 -18.51 39.67 -6.00
C THR A 756 -17.68 39.20 -7.19
N THR A 757 -18.11 38.13 -7.86
CA THR A 757 -17.46 37.58 -9.05
C THR A 757 -18.08 38.16 -10.32
N ASP A 758 -17.28 38.86 -11.12
CA ASP A 758 -17.67 39.32 -12.47
C ASP A 758 -17.96 38.09 -13.35
N ILE A 759 -19.23 37.91 -13.77
CA ILE A 759 -19.63 36.83 -14.70
C ILE A 759 -19.20 37.17 -16.15
N ALA A 760 -18.62 38.36 -16.37
CA ALA A 760 -18.35 38.93 -17.68
C ALA A 760 -17.19 38.29 -18.48
N HIS A 761 -16.41 37.38 -17.92
CA HIS A 761 -15.31 36.71 -18.64
C HIS A 761 -15.61 35.23 -18.91
N ALA A 762 -16.50 34.98 -19.86
CA ALA A 762 -16.62 33.65 -20.48
C ALA A 762 -15.54 33.50 -21.56
N PRO A 763 -14.55 32.59 -21.43
CA PRO A 763 -13.72 32.21 -22.57
C PRO A 763 -14.60 31.50 -23.60
N HIS A 764 -14.49 31.93 -24.87
CA HIS A 764 -15.10 31.26 -26.02
C HIS A 764 -14.57 29.82 -26.12
N VAL A 765 -15.42 28.82 -25.89
CA VAL A 765 -15.11 27.42 -26.18
C VAL A 765 -15.61 27.07 -27.60
N PRO A 766 -14.80 26.40 -28.45
CA PRO A 766 -15.21 25.99 -29.79
C PRO A 766 -16.40 25.01 -29.77
N GLN A 767 -17.29 25.13 -30.76
CA GLN A 767 -18.54 24.39 -30.94
C GLN A 767 -18.39 22.93 -31.42
N ASP A 768 -17.29 22.26 -31.13
CA ASP A 768 -17.17 20.85 -31.50
C ASP A 768 -17.83 19.97 -30.43
N ALA A 769 -18.97 19.40 -30.80
CA ALA A 769 -19.66 18.35 -30.07
C ALA A 769 -18.69 17.18 -29.79
N ASN A 770 -18.66 16.75 -28.53
CA ASN A 770 -17.85 15.67 -27.93
C ASN A 770 -16.61 16.10 -27.12
N VAL A 771 -16.36 17.38 -26.90
CA VAL A 771 -15.31 17.82 -25.96
C VAL A 771 -15.84 17.71 -24.53
N SER A 772 -15.20 16.84 -23.74
CA SER A 772 -15.52 16.44 -22.36
C SER A 772 -16.38 17.45 -21.58
N LEU A 773 -17.57 17.01 -21.15
CA LEU A 773 -18.45 17.69 -20.20
C LEU A 773 -17.74 18.17 -18.91
N ALA A 774 -16.52 17.68 -18.65
CA ALA A 774 -15.64 18.05 -17.55
C ALA A 774 -14.83 19.35 -17.73
N ALA A 775 -14.75 19.95 -18.93
CA ALA A 775 -13.86 21.09 -19.20
C ALA A 775 -14.50 22.47 -18.93
N SER A 776 -15.79 22.54 -18.62
CA SER A 776 -16.46 23.81 -18.30
C SER A 776 -16.32 24.12 -16.81
N GLU A 777 -15.41 25.04 -16.48
CA GLU A 777 -15.24 25.55 -15.10
C GLU A 777 -16.44 26.40 -14.64
N ASP A 778 -17.16 27.01 -15.58
CA ASP A 778 -18.34 27.82 -15.29
C ASP A 778 -19.58 26.95 -15.00
N ALA A 779 -20.11 27.07 -13.78
CA ALA A 779 -21.32 26.40 -13.32
C ALA A 779 -22.52 26.66 -14.23
N ALA A 780 -22.60 27.83 -14.86
CA ALA A 780 -23.66 28.19 -15.78
C ALA A 780 -23.63 27.40 -17.09
N VAL A 781 -22.44 27.24 -17.66
CA VAL A 781 -22.23 26.50 -18.92
C VAL A 781 -22.46 25.01 -18.69
N LEU A 782 -21.95 24.47 -17.58
CA LEU A 782 -22.18 23.08 -17.19
C LEU A 782 -23.68 22.78 -17.01
N ALA A 783 -24.41 23.65 -16.30
CA ALA A 783 -25.84 23.51 -16.09
C ALA A 783 -26.62 23.49 -17.41
N LYS A 784 -26.28 24.40 -18.33
CA LYS A 784 -26.92 24.48 -19.64
C LYS A 784 -26.65 23.24 -20.48
N ASN A 785 -25.38 22.84 -20.61
CA ASN A 785 -25.00 21.67 -21.40
C ASN A 785 -25.66 20.38 -20.89
N MET A 786 -25.70 20.16 -19.56
CA MET A 786 -26.34 18.97 -18.99
C MET A 786 -27.86 18.97 -19.17
N ILE A 787 -28.51 20.12 -18.99
CA ILE A 787 -29.95 20.22 -19.21
C ILE A 787 -30.30 20.02 -20.68
N ASP A 788 -29.53 20.58 -21.60
CA ASP A 788 -29.77 20.41 -23.03
C ASP A 788 -29.63 18.93 -23.43
N VAL A 789 -28.63 18.22 -22.89
CA VAL A 789 -28.46 16.78 -23.07
C VAL A 789 -29.65 16.00 -22.50
N TYR A 790 -30.11 16.35 -21.29
CA TYR A 790 -31.24 15.67 -20.66
C TYR A 790 -32.57 15.98 -21.35
N ALA A 791 -32.79 17.22 -21.80
CA ALA A 791 -33.99 17.67 -22.49
C ALA A 791 -34.22 16.93 -23.82
N ASN A 792 -33.14 16.53 -24.48
CA ASN A 792 -33.20 15.76 -25.72
C ASN A 792 -33.57 14.28 -25.51
N ASN A 793 -33.58 13.78 -24.26
CA ASN A 793 -33.87 12.38 -23.95
C ASN A 793 -35.05 12.20 -22.98
N ALA A 794 -36.17 11.72 -23.51
CA ALA A 794 -37.40 11.50 -22.73
C ALA A 794 -37.25 10.50 -21.58
N ALA A 795 -36.36 9.51 -21.69
CA ALA A 795 -36.13 8.52 -20.64
C ALA A 795 -35.42 9.14 -19.43
N ILE A 796 -34.43 10.00 -19.68
CA ILE A 796 -33.66 10.69 -18.63
C ILE A 796 -34.54 11.70 -17.90
N ILE A 797 -35.34 12.51 -18.62
CA ILE A 797 -36.24 13.51 -18.01
C ILE A 797 -37.21 12.85 -17.03
N LYS A 798 -37.71 11.66 -17.33
CA LYS A 798 -38.66 10.95 -16.47
C LYS A 798 -38.03 10.54 -15.13
N SER A 799 -36.72 10.34 -15.07
CA SER A 799 -36.00 9.97 -13.84
C SER A 799 -35.70 11.17 -12.93
N ILE A 800 -35.80 12.40 -13.45
CA ILE A 800 -35.51 13.63 -12.72
C ILE A 800 -36.79 14.15 -12.06
N SER A 801 -36.69 14.59 -10.80
CA SER A 801 -37.84 15.18 -10.11
C SER A 801 -38.27 16.50 -10.76
N VAL A 802 -39.59 16.72 -10.84
CA VAL A 802 -40.17 17.95 -11.40
C VAL A 802 -39.68 19.18 -10.64
N VAL A 803 -39.57 19.08 -9.31
CA VAL A 803 -39.09 20.15 -8.42
C VAL A 803 -37.65 20.55 -8.75
N ASN A 804 -36.73 19.59 -8.93
CA ASN A 804 -35.34 19.90 -9.25
C ASN A 804 -35.21 20.51 -10.66
N ARG A 805 -36.02 20.06 -11.62
CA ARG A 805 -36.02 20.60 -12.98
C ARG A 805 -36.53 22.04 -13.03
N GLU A 806 -37.66 22.31 -12.38
CA GLU A 806 -38.21 23.67 -12.27
C GLU A 806 -37.27 24.60 -11.50
N ALA A 807 -36.60 24.08 -10.45
CA ALA A 807 -35.59 24.84 -9.74
C ALA A 807 -34.39 25.19 -10.64
N CYS A 808 -33.97 24.31 -11.53
CA CYS A 808 -32.87 24.60 -12.44
C CYS A 808 -33.26 25.64 -13.50
N ASP A 809 -34.44 25.52 -14.12
CA ASP A 809 -34.95 26.50 -15.10
C ASP A 809 -35.09 27.90 -14.49
N THR A 810 -35.62 27.98 -13.26
CA THR A 810 -35.74 29.25 -12.54
C THR A 810 -34.38 29.85 -12.17
N LEU A 811 -33.41 29.04 -11.76
CA LEU A 811 -32.04 29.51 -11.51
C LEU A 811 -31.33 29.98 -12.80
N GLN A 812 -31.55 29.33 -13.94
CA GLN A 812 -31.01 29.79 -15.23
C GLN A 812 -31.59 31.16 -15.63
N LYS A 813 -32.89 31.37 -15.43
CA LYS A 813 -33.54 32.67 -15.65
C LYS A 813 -33.00 33.74 -14.68
N MET A 814 -32.78 33.40 -13.41
CA MET A 814 -32.13 34.29 -12.43
C MET A 814 -30.72 34.69 -12.85
N LEU A 815 -29.94 33.75 -13.37
CA LEU A 815 -28.61 34.03 -13.92
C LEU A 815 -28.69 34.95 -15.14
N GLY A 816 -29.65 34.73 -16.04
CA GLY A 816 -29.91 35.62 -17.17
C GLY A 816 -30.23 37.05 -16.72
N ALA A 817 -31.07 37.21 -15.68
CA ALA A 817 -31.36 38.50 -15.08
C ALA A 817 -30.11 39.17 -14.49
N ARG A 818 -29.25 38.40 -13.81
CA ARG A 818 -27.98 38.90 -13.26
C ARG A 818 -27.02 39.38 -14.36
N LYS A 819 -26.87 38.63 -15.46
CA LYS A 819 -26.03 39.04 -16.60
C LYS A 819 -26.50 40.36 -17.21
N LEU A 820 -27.81 40.57 -17.32
CA LEU A 820 -28.39 41.83 -17.81
C LEU A 820 -28.23 42.98 -16.81
N TYR A 821 -28.27 42.68 -15.50
CA TYR A 821 -27.99 43.65 -14.45
C TYR A 821 -26.51 44.09 -14.48
N GLU A 822 -25.58 43.15 -14.65
CA GLU A 822 -24.14 43.44 -14.78
C GLU A 822 -23.80 44.20 -16.08
N SER A 823 -24.53 43.97 -17.18
CA SER A 823 -24.37 44.74 -18.44
C SER A 823 -24.94 46.15 -18.38
N GLY A 824 -25.66 46.51 -17.31
CA GLY A 824 -26.34 47.81 -17.17
C GLY A 824 -27.66 47.93 -17.93
N ASP A 825 -28.20 46.82 -18.45
CA ASP A 825 -29.49 46.77 -19.14
C ASP A 825 -30.66 46.66 -18.14
N TRP A 826 -30.89 47.73 -17.38
CA TRP A 826 -31.82 47.75 -16.25
C TRP A 826 -33.28 47.40 -16.62
N GLU A 827 -33.75 47.81 -17.80
CA GLU A 827 -35.15 47.55 -18.23
C GLU A 827 -35.37 46.07 -18.54
N ASN A 828 -34.44 45.44 -19.26
CA ASN A 828 -34.51 44.03 -19.60
C ASN A 828 -34.29 43.15 -18.36
N ALA A 829 -33.37 43.54 -17.47
CA ALA A 829 -33.15 42.87 -16.19
C ALA A 829 -34.44 42.87 -15.35
N LEU A 830 -35.12 44.03 -15.22
CA LEU A 830 -36.38 44.14 -14.49
C LEU A 830 -37.50 43.29 -15.13
N GLN A 831 -37.57 43.24 -16.47
CA GLN A 831 -38.56 42.42 -17.18
C GLN A 831 -38.36 40.92 -16.91
N VAL A 832 -37.12 40.43 -16.92
CA VAL A 832 -36.84 39.02 -16.61
C VAL A 832 -37.16 38.72 -15.13
N ILE A 833 -36.85 39.65 -14.22
CA ILE A 833 -37.23 39.52 -12.79
C ILE A 833 -38.74 39.47 -12.61
N GLU A 834 -39.50 40.24 -13.38
CA GLU A 834 -40.97 40.18 -13.38
C GLU A 834 -41.51 38.85 -13.88
N GLN A 835 -40.88 38.26 -14.91
CA GLN A 835 -41.27 36.95 -15.47
C GLN A 835 -41.03 35.78 -14.52
N LEU A 836 -40.09 35.91 -13.57
CA LEU A 836 -39.82 34.89 -12.56
C LEU A 836 -40.96 34.72 -11.54
N ASP A 837 -41.87 35.69 -11.45
CA ASP A 837 -43.06 35.69 -10.59
C ASP A 837 -42.80 35.46 -9.08
N PHE A 838 -41.55 35.54 -8.61
CA PHE A 838 -41.23 35.45 -7.18
C PHE A 838 -41.51 36.74 -6.42
N LEU A 839 -41.39 37.89 -7.09
CA LEU A 839 -41.59 39.21 -6.51
C LEU A 839 -42.95 39.79 -6.93
N PRO A 840 -43.75 40.34 -5.99
CA PRO A 840 -45.03 40.97 -6.30
C PRO A 840 -44.82 42.38 -6.89
N LEU A 841 -44.19 42.46 -8.06
CA LEU A 841 -43.92 43.73 -8.74
C LEU A 841 -45.17 44.23 -9.51
N LEU A 842 -45.94 43.32 -10.12
CA LEU A 842 -47.11 43.66 -10.95
C LEU A 842 -48.42 43.82 -10.13
N SER A 843 -48.50 43.21 -8.94
CA SER A 843 -49.72 43.17 -8.13
C SER A 843 -49.94 44.43 -7.31
N ALA A 844 -51.17 44.95 -7.31
CA ALA A 844 -51.54 46.16 -6.57
C ALA A 844 -52.06 45.88 -5.15
N ASP A 845 -52.40 44.62 -4.85
CA ASP A 845 -53.15 44.25 -3.65
C ASP A 845 -52.28 43.64 -2.54
N LEU A 846 -52.54 44.07 -1.30
CA LEU A 846 -51.81 43.65 -0.08
C LEU A 846 -51.97 42.15 0.21
N THR A 847 -53.03 41.53 -0.31
CA THR A 847 -53.32 40.10 -0.21
C THR A 847 -52.34 39.26 -1.02
N ASP A 848 -51.99 39.72 -2.22
CA ASP A 848 -51.10 38.99 -3.12
C ASP A 848 -49.65 39.02 -2.61
N VAL A 849 -49.22 40.14 -2.05
CA VAL A 849 -47.91 40.28 -1.40
C VAL A 849 -47.80 39.30 -0.21
N ARG A 850 -48.85 39.17 0.60
CA ARG A 850 -48.89 38.20 1.71
C ARG A 850 -48.90 36.76 1.22
N HIS A 851 -49.65 36.46 0.16
CA HIS A 851 -49.70 35.13 -0.44
C HIS A 851 -48.32 34.72 -1.01
N ARG A 852 -47.64 35.61 -1.75
CA ARG A 852 -46.28 35.40 -2.25
C ARG A 852 -45.27 35.21 -1.12
N ALA A 853 -45.42 35.95 -0.01
CA ALA A 853 -44.57 35.78 1.17
C ALA A 853 -44.78 34.42 1.86
N GLN A 854 -45.99 33.86 1.82
CA GLN A 854 -46.26 32.50 2.32
C GLN A 854 -45.66 31.44 1.39
N GLN A 855 -45.74 31.62 0.07
CA GLN A 855 -45.14 30.74 -0.93
C GLN A 855 -43.60 30.73 -0.90
N PHE A 856 -42.97 31.72 -0.27
CA PHE A 856 -41.53 31.72 -0.03
C PHE A 856 -41.06 30.47 0.74
N ALA A 857 -41.89 29.92 1.63
CA ALA A 857 -41.57 28.72 2.39
C ALA A 857 -41.55 27.44 1.55
N SER A 858 -42.23 27.42 0.40
CA SER A 858 -42.27 26.28 -0.52
C SER A 858 -41.21 26.35 -1.63
N LEU A 859 -40.39 27.41 -1.66
CA LEU A 859 -39.32 27.54 -2.65
C LEU A 859 -38.19 26.54 -2.37
N HIS A 860 -37.56 26.06 -3.44
CA HIS A 860 -36.35 25.27 -3.34
C HIS A 860 -35.23 26.06 -2.64
N GLU A 861 -34.44 25.40 -1.79
CA GLU A 861 -33.42 26.05 -0.94
C GLU A 861 -32.44 26.92 -1.75
N SER A 862 -31.97 26.40 -2.89
CA SER A 862 -31.08 27.12 -3.82
C SER A 862 -31.69 28.39 -4.42
N ILE A 863 -33.02 28.45 -4.56
CA ILE A 863 -33.75 29.64 -5.04
C ILE A 863 -33.91 30.61 -3.88
N ALA A 864 -34.39 30.12 -2.73
CA ALA A 864 -34.68 30.93 -1.54
C ALA A 864 -33.45 31.74 -1.09
N LYS A 865 -32.26 31.15 -1.17
CA LYS A 865 -30.98 31.82 -0.88
C LYS A 865 -30.71 33.04 -1.76
N ASN A 866 -31.15 33.01 -3.02
CA ASN A 866 -30.91 34.06 -4.01
C ASN A 866 -31.99 35.15 -4.07
N VAL A 867 -33.14 34.95 -3.42
CA VAL A 867 -34.22 35.95 -3.43
C VAL A 867 -33.77 37.27 -2.84
N SER A 868 -32.97 37.26 -1.76
CA SER A 868 -32.44 38.49 -1.15
C SER A 868 -31.68 39.35 -2.18
N ASN A 869 -30.84 38.69 -2.97
CA ASN A 869 -30.05 39.35 -4.02
C ASN A 869 -30.93 39.81 -5.19
N LEU A 870 -31.94 39.02 -5.57
CA LEU A 870 -32.91 39.38 -6.60
C LEU A 870 -33.69 40.65 -6.25
N VAL A 871 -34.12 40.80 -4.99
CA VAL A 871 -34.81 42.00 -4.50
C VAL A 871 -33.90 43.22 -4.57
N ILE A 872 -32.62 43.07 -4.22
CA ILE A 872 -31.63 44.15 -4.31
C ILE A 872 -31.42 44.56 -5.79
N MET A 873 -31.18 43.60 -6.69
CA MET A 873 -31.01 43.86 -8.12
C MET A 873 -32.24 44.57 -8.71
N ALA A 874 -33.44 44.15 -8.32
CA ALA A 874 -34.68 44.79 -8.74
C ALA A 874 -34.77 46.25 -8.26
N MET A 875 -34.46 46.51 -6.99
CA MET A 875 -34.50 47.86 -6.41
C MET A 875 -33.43 48.79 -6.99
N GLU A 876 -32.22 48.31 -7.22
CA GLU A 876 -31.14 49.09 -7.84
C GLU A 876 -31.44 49.36 -9.32
N SER A 877 -32.00 48.39 -10.06
CA SER A 877 -32.47 48.61 -11.43
C SER A 877 -33.59 49.65 -11.48
N MET A 878 -34.56 49.57 -10.56
CA MET A 878 -35.64 50.56 -10.43
C MET A 878 -35.11 51.96 -10.09
N GLN A 879 -34.08 52.05 -9.25
CA GLN A 879 -33.41 53.31 -8.93
C GLN A 879 -32.69 53.90 -10.14
N ALA A 880 -31.91 53.10 -10.87
CA ALA A 880 -31.21 53.53 -12.07
C ALA A 880 -32.18 54.04 -13.16
N ILE A 881 -33.28 53.31 -13.39
CA ILE A 881 -34.34 53.73 -14.32
C ILE A 881 -35.00 55.03 -13.83
N SER A 882 -35.29 55.17 -12.53
CA SER A 882 -35.85 56.39 -11.95
C SER A 882 -34.91 57.60 -12.07
N MET A 883 -33.60 57.41 -11.86
CA MET A 883 -32.57 58.44 -12.05
C MET A 883 -32.44 58.86 -13.52
N GLY A 884 -32.34 57.91 -14.44
CA GLY A 884 -32.27 58.20 -15.88
C GLY A 884 -33.54 58.92 -16.39
N LEU A 885 -34.71 58.54 -15.89
CA LEU A 885 -35.96 59.26 -16.17
C LEU A 885 -35.92 60.68 -15.61
N LYS A 886 -35.38 60.90 -14.39
CA LYS A 886 -35.26 62.22 -13.74
C LYS A 886 -34.25 63.16 -14.41
N GLU A 887 -33.15 62.64 -14.97
CA GLU A 887 -32.10 63.43 -15.64
C GLU A 887 -32.46 63.84 -17.08
N SER A 888 -33.39 63.15 -17.73
CA SER A 888 -33.87 63.52 -19.08
C SER A 888 -34.58 64.88 -19.10
N THR A 889 -34.24 65.73 -20.08
CA THR A 889 -34.54 67.18 -20.10
C THR A 889 -35.97 67.55 -20.54
N TYR A 890 -36.78 66.58 -20.99
CA TYR A 890 -38.14 66.80 -21.52
C TYR A 890 -39.22 66.13 -20.67
N THR A 891 -40.29 66.87 -20.35
CA THR A 891 -41.34 66.46 -19.41
C THR A 891 -42.56 65.88 -20.13
N ASP A 892 -42.60 64.56 -20.31
CA ASP A 892 -43.76 63.87 -20.92
C ASP A 892 -44.75 63.28 -19.88
N PRO A 893 -46.07 63.27 -20.15
CA PRO A 893 -47.08 62.62 -19.29
C PRO A 893 -46.86 61.11 -19.10
N SER A 894 -46.32 60.43 -20.10
CA SER A 894 -45.93 59.00 -20.05
C SER A 894 -44.81 58.74 -19.04
N ARG A 895 -43.89 59.70 -18.86
CA ARG A 895 -42.79 59.64 -17.88
C ARG A 895 -43.32 59.65 -16.45
N VAL A 896 -44.30 60.51 -16.17
CA VAL A 896 -44.93 60.64 -14.84
C VAL A 896 -45.68 59.35 -14.49
N ALA A 897 -46.34 58.72 -15.47
CA ALA A 897 -46.98 57.41 -15.29
C ALA A 897 -45.96 56.30 -14.97
N LYS A 898 -44.85 56.24 -15.73
CA LYS A 898 -43.78 55.23 -15.54
C LYS A 898 -43.05 55.42 -14.20
N LEU A 899 -42.80 56.65 -13.77
CA LEU A 899 -42.25 56.97 -12.44
C LEU A 899 -43.19 56.55 -11.30
N LYS A 900 -44.50 56.80 -11.45
CA LYS A 900 -45.51 56.38 -10.48
C LYS A 900 -45.61 54.86 -10.39
N GLU A 901 -45.45 54.18 -11.52
CA GLU A 901 -45.42 52.73 -11.60
C GLU A 901 -44.18 52.15 -10.90
N ILE A 902 -42.98 52.65 -11.19
CA ILE A 902 -41.72 52.21 -10.55
C ILE A 902 -41.78 52.43 -9.04
N LYS A 903 -42.30 53.58 -8.59
CA LYS A 903 -42.46 53.86 -7.16
C LYS A 903 -43.43 52.90 -6.46
N ARG A 904 -44.49 52.47 -7.17
CA ARG A 904 -45.41 51.44 -6.69
C ARG A 904 -44.72 50.07 -6.60
N LYS A 905 -43.95 49.69 -7.62
CA LYS A 905 -43.16 48.44 -7.66
C LYS A 905 -42.15 48.37 -6.50
N ALA A 906 -41.42 49.46 -6.26
CA ALA A 906 -40.46 49.57 -5.16
C ALA A 906 -41.12 49.41 -3.78
N LYS A 907 -42.28 50.07 -3.55
CA LYS A 907 -43.03 49.93 -2.30
C LYS A 907 -43.50 48.49 -2.05
N ASN A 908 -43.95 47.79 -3.10
CA ASN A 908 -44.36 46.40 -2.99
C ASN A 908 -43.18 45.47 -2.66
N ALA A 909 -42.00 45.71 -3.25
CA ALA A 909 -40.79 44.95 -2.98
C ALA A 909 -40.33 45.10 -1.52
N VAL A 910 -40.38 46.32 -0.96
CA VAL A 910 -40.07 46.57 0.46
C VAL A 910 -41.09 45.94 1.39
N MET A 911 -42.39 46.03 1.06
CA MET A 911 -43.45 45.43 1.86
C MET A 911 -43.36 43.90 1.86
N TYR A 912 -43.00 43.30 0.73
CA TYR A 912 -42.65 41.89 0.62
C TYR A 912 -41.44 41.55 1.50
N ALA A 913 -40.35 42.32 1.37
CA ALA A 913 -39.12 42.12 2.14
C ALA A 913 -39.36 42.22 3.66
N GLY A 914 -40.24 43.09 4.13
CA GLY A 914 -40.64 43.20 5.53
C GLY A 914 -41.40 41.98 6.06
N LEU A 915 -42.18 41.31 5.22
CA LEU A 915 -42.89 40.07 5.59
C LEU A 915 -41.94 38.86 5.70
N ILE A 916 -40.81 38.87 4.98
CA ILE A 916 -39.79 37.81 5.00
C ILE A 916 -38.50 38.20 5.76
N GLN A 917 -38.54 39.26 6.58
CA GLN A 917 -37.36 39.85 7.23
C GLN A 917 -36.50 38.87 8.04
N TYR A 918 -37.10 37.85 8.66
CA TYR A 918 -36.39 36.86 9.48
C TYR A 918 -35.70 35.75 8.67
N ARG A 919 -35.92 35.72 7.34
CA ARG A 919 -35.34 34.75 6.42
C ARG A 919 -34.33 35.37 5.45
N MET A 920 -34.03 36.65 5.62
CA MET A 920 -33.03 37.39 4.85
C MET A 920 -31.94 37.96 5.78
N PRO A 921 -30.74 38.28 5.27
CA PRO A 921 -29.73 38.96 6.06
C PRO A 921 -30.23 40.34 6.53
N ALA A 922 -29.93 40.72 7.78
CA ALA A 922 -30.44 41.94 8.41
C ALA A 922 -30.06 43.23 7.64
N ASP A 923 -28.91 43.23 6.97
CA ASP A 923 -28.39 44.36 6.19
C ASP A 923 -29.15 44.60 4.89
N VAL A 924 -29.84 43.58 4.37
CA VAL A 924 -30.60 43.70 3.12
C VAL A 924 -31.81 44.60 3.32
N TYR A 925 -32.55 44.43 4.43
CA TYR A 925 -33.74 45.23 4.69
C TYR A 925 -33.42 46.72 4.87
N THR A 926 -32.34 47.05 5.59
CA THR A 926 -31.91 48.45 5.77
C THR A 926 -31.45 49.08 4.45
N LYS A 927 -30.75 48.31 3.59
CA LYS A 927 -30.37 48.75 2.24
C LYS A 927 -31.60 49.02 1.37
N LEU A 928 -32.59 48.12 1.39
CA LEU A 928 -33.83 48.26 0.61
C LEU A 928 -34.64 49.52 1.01
N MET A 929 -34.77 49.79 2.30
CA MET A 929 -35.42 51.02 2.80
C MET A 929 -34.70 52.28 2.31
N ARG A 930 -33.35 52.27 2.27
CA ARG A 930 -32.57 53.39 1.73
C ARG A 930 -32.80 53.58 0.24
N LEU A 931 -32.85 52.49 -0.53
CA LEU A 931 -33.10 52.51 -1.97
C LEU A 931 -34.51 53.01 -2.28
N GLU A 932 -35.53 52.64 -1.51
CA GLU A 932 -36.92 53.12 -1.69
C GLU A 932 -37.02 54.63 -1.53
N VAL A 933 -36.35 55.22 -0.53
CA VAL A 933 -36.35 56.66 -0.30
C VAL A 933 -35.69 57.43 -1.46
N MET A 934 -34.74 56.81 -2.15
CA MET A 934 -34.05 57.41 -3.31
C MET A 934 -34.88 57.35 -4.62
N ILE A 935 -35.91 56.51 -4.68
CA ILE A 935 -36.83 56.33 -5.82
C ILE A 935 -38.00 57.33 -5.76
#